data_AF-A0A177MFR8-F1
#
_entry.id   AF-A0A177MFR8-F1
#
_cell.length_a   1.000
_cell.length_b   1.000
_cell.length_c   1.000
_cell.angle_alpha   90.00
_cell.angle_beta   90.00
_cell.angle_gamma   90.00
#
_symmetry.space_group_name_H-M   'P 1'
#
loop_
_entity.id
_entity.type
_entity.pdbx_description
1 polymer ?
#
loop_
_entity_poly.entity_id
_entity_poly.type
_entity_poly.pdbx_seq_one_letter_code
_entity_poly.pdbx_strand_id
1 'polypeptide(L)'
;MAHILAHGIGVFSIALYLGWAINSALEYDYLLHGLYGLFESHKLNKVWALIHYVFSVLGIFFILGLLQYVWIKRAEVDKASPLISGTSILATVVSGFGSSLFLYWWTVVAGYSGLGVAFNIGLVWWLFSVSTFFIYLAVLVAKKRQLDIASFERSRQIGYFSIFVAVISLVVVFSPLLIGKVHVLNDFVDMPESTVFKDGRSVDNHKFINENNLFGLCRHDPRDIELSKNSDYNERLSVSLPYRDSLAVFMNSAIDNNVPKYVYDRNNGRLIVRGKVSENELVVLKQIFPEFSNEIILLYNNSFKVWLEQKKKTFSKEEYEFFKLNLLEMSEQFHLGRFFYHHNYLVSPAIGMAMGKENLPSVYGVGLTKAFSKIFELYGFNYSSYLKILYGSYVFYWLLFFGLAYLIWGEVLCFTIVAVAGATSIAIQHPILLAMAPGFSPLRHILDVVVFYLVWRYFKLAMYRYLVFGYVLALISIWWNTQYGVFLFVAILVVDVCGVVIEGRFRKLYSSAGFSLLALCVLKWISRENPLERYMLFGLGAPNTPVVAVCLLLLIIAAIGAGMLLLWHRRNAQYIRAEWLITMAVVVYVSEGIVYALWYFSDHHFYPVVFPWTIFALVGMLWMYYGGEKLKLQKSAFLVAISISFSFLLVIVTGMHLYSQNQIASVFKGHVNYDWNFSSAGFATTMQPGPVEDALRLIAKYGDEECVHFISRYDVILPALANKCMAGQFVTLTDIFVTQKEKDMAVNTIMEDQPIYLFVDSDIGRTFAGDIPAPGQLLDRISSPTMSISNMKVAESRALFLGYMFDVFEAVRGKYVELERGQLITVYKRI
;
A
#
# COMPACT_ATOMS: atom_id res chain seq x y z
N MET A 1 14.30 -1.06 36.61
CA MET A 1 14.70 -1.95 35.50
C MET A 1 13.57 -2.88 35.09
N ALA A 2 13.03 -3.71 36.01
CA ALA A 2 11.84 -4.54 35.75
C ALA A 2 10.61 -3.72 35.28
N HIS A 3 10.33 -2.57 35.90
CA HIS A 3 9.24 -1.68 35.45
C HIS A 3 9.44 -1.06 34.05
N ILE A 4 10.70 -0.81 33.64
CA ILE A 4 11.02 -0.22 32.33
C ILE A 4 10.94 -1.29 31.24
N LEU A 5 11.42 -2.51 31.53
CA LEU A 5 11.29 -3.65 30.63
C LEU A 5 9.81 -4.04 30.46
N ALA A 6 9.05 -4.06 31.56
CA ALA A 6 7.61 -4.32 31.53
C ALA A 6 6.82 -3.21 30.80
N HIS A 7 7.22 -1.93 30.93
CA HIS A 7 6.61 -0.83 30.16
C HIS A 7 7.01 -0.84 28.68
N GLY A 8 8.27 -1.12 28.33
CA GLY A 8 8.70 -1.22 26.94
C GLY A 8 8.04 -2.39 26.22
N ILE A 9 7.98 -3.57 26.85
CA ILE A 9 7.27 -4.75 26.33
C ILE A 9 5.76 -4.47 26.26
N GLY A 10 5.17 -3.79 27.25
CA GLY A 10 3.76 -3.41 27.26
C GLY A 10 3.39 -2.43 26.15
N VAL A 11 4.15 -1.34 25.98
CA VAL A 11 3.92 -0.34 24.91
C VAL A 11 4.11 -0.96 23.53
N PHE A 12 5.12 -1.81 23.34
CA PHE A 12 5.37 -2.49 22.08
C PHE A 12 4.28 -3.55 21.76
N SER A 13 3.84 -4.33 22.76
CA SER A 13 2.76 -5.31 22.60
C SER A 13 1.41 -4.64 22.34
N ILE A 14 1.17 -3.48 22.94
CA ILE A 14 -0.05 -2.68 22.73
C ILE A 14 0.02 -1.92 21.40
N ALA A 15 1.18 -1.44 20.95
CA ALA A 15 1.34 -0.84 19.63
C ALA A 15 1.19 -1.87 18.50
N LEU A 16 1.71 -3.08 18.69
CA LEU A 16 1.46 -4.22 17.78
C LEU A 16 -0.01 -4.63 17.80
N TYR A 17 -0.65 -4.69 18.98
CA TYR A 17 -2.07 -5.01 19.11
C TYR A 17 -2.98 -3.91 18.53
N LEU A 18 -2.67 -2.63 18.75
CA LEU A 18 -3.39 -1.48 18.18
C LEU A 18 -3.13 -1.37 16.68
N GLY A 19 -1.91 -1.61 16.20
CA GLY A 19 -1.61 -1.67 14.77
C GLY A 19 -2.39 -2.79 14.10
N TRP A 20 -2.39 -3.99 14.67
CA TRP A 20 -3.20 -5.11 14.22
C TRP A 20 -4.71 -4.81 14.29
N ALA A 21 -5.21 -4.24 15.39
CA ALA A 21 -6.63 -3.94 15.59
C ALA A 21 -7.13 -2.76 14.72
N ILE A 22 -6.28 -1.76 14.46
CA ILE A 22 -6.55 -0.64 13.54
C ILE A 22 -6.57 -1.17 12.10
N ASN A 23 -5.60 -2.00 11.71
CA ASN A 23 -5.57 -2.61 10.37
C ASN A 23 -6.77 -3.54 10.15
N SER A 24 -7.17 -4.29 11.18
CA SER A 24 -8.33 -5.18 11.16
C SER A 24 -9.70 -4.45 11.18
N ALA A 25 -9.73 -3.17 11.52
CA ALA A 25 -10.96 -2.37 11.71
C ALA A 25 -11.14 -1.23 10.69
N LEU A 26 -10.16 -1.00 9.81
CA LEU A 26 -10.19 0.05 8.79
C LEU A 26 -10.84 -0.38 7.45
N GLU A 27 -11.32 -1.61 7.32
CA GLU A 27 -12.15 -2.07 6.20
C GLU A 27 -13.59 -1.50 6.29
N TYR A 28 -13.73 -0.18 6.16
CA TYR A 28 -15.03 0.52 6.17
C TYR A 28 -15.61 0.70 4.75
N ASP A 29 -15.90 -0.41 4.07
CA ASP A 29 -16.66 -0.38 2.81
C ASP A 29 -18.15 -0.03 3.01
N TYR A 30 -18.70 -0.29 4.20
CA TYR A 30 -20.15 -0.38 4.42
C TYR A 30 -20.88 0.98 4.52
N LEU A 31 -20.21 2.02 5.03
CA LEU A 31 -20.80 3.37 5.07
C LEU A 31 -20.60 4.11 3.73
N LEU A 32 -19.54 3.75 3.01
CA LEU A 32 -19.13 4.40 1.78
C LEU A 32 -19.97 3.99 0.58
N HIS A 33 -20.42 2.74 0.45
CA HIS A 33 -21.38 2.36 -0.60
C HIS A 33 -22.76 3.02 -0.44
N GLY A 34 -23.24 3.18 0.80
CA GLY A 34 -24.48 3.93 1.07
C GLY A 34 -24.36 5.42 0.74
N LEU A 35 -23.19 6.02 0.98
CA LEU A 35 -22.91 7.40 0.59
C LEU A 35 -22.60 7.54 -0.90
N TYR A 36 -22.02 6.53 -1.56
CA TYR A 36 -21.72 6.54 -3.00
C TYR A 36 -23.01 6.63 -3.84
N GLY A 37 -24.07 5.92 -3.45
CA GLY A 37 -25.40 6.06 -4.07
C GLY A 37 -26.03 7.44 -3.85
N LEU A 38 -25.76 8.09 -2.71
CA LEU A 38 -26.17 9.47 -2.43
C LEU A 38 -25.33 10.49 -3.22
N PHE A 39 -24.03 10.25 -3.43
CA PHE A 39 -23.13 11.12 -4.18
C PHE A 39 -23.29 11.00 -5.71
N GLU A 40 -23.63 9.83 -6.26
CA GLU A 40 -24.04 9.71 -7.67
C GLU A 40 -25.32 10.48 -7.97
N SER A 41 -26.24 10.56 -6.99
CA SER A 41 -27.50 11.28 -7.15
C SER A 41 -27.33 12.82 -7.16
N HIS A 42 -26.19 13.34 -6.70
CA HIS A 42 -25.93 14.78 -6.66
C HIS A 42 -24.66 15.10 -7.44
N LYS A 43 -24.84 15.55 -8.69
CA LYS A 43 -23.83 16.17 -9.58
C LYS A 43 -23.24 17.46 -8.99
N LEU A 44 -22.72 17.44 -7.78
CA LEU A 44 -21.98 18.55 -7.21
C LEU A 44 -20.56 18.48 -7.75
N ASN A 45 -20.23 19.47 -8.59
CA ASN A 45 -18.91 19.68 -9.16
C ASN A 45 -17.84 19.55 -8.05
N LYS A 46 -17.03 18.48 -8.10
CA LYS A 46 -15.96 18.15 -7.14
C LYS A 46 -15.01 19.33 -6.88
N VAL A 47 -14.89 20.23 -7.85
CA VAL A 47 -14.15 21.50 -7.76
C VAL A 47 -14.72 22.45 -6.71
N TRP A 48 -16.03 22.58 -6.58
CA TRP A 48 -16.66 23.47 -5.58
C TRP A 48 -16.54 22.92 -4.15
N ALA A 49 -16.64 21.60 -3.98
CA ALA A 49 -16.36 20.96 -2.70
C ALA A 49 -14.89 21.18 -2.28
N LEU A 50 -13.94 21.05 -3.22
CA LEU A 50 -12.53 21.34 -3.00
C LEU A 50 -12.28 22.83 -2.69
N ILE A 51 -12.93 23.74 -3.41
CA ILE A 51 -12.82 25.20 -3.17
C ILE A 51 -13.39 25.56 -1.80
N HIS A 52 -14.59 25.10 -1.46
CA HIS A 52 -15.22 25.36 -0.17
C HIS A 52 -14.39 24.76 0.99
N TYR A 53 -13.79 23.60 0.76
CA TYR A 53 -12.85 22.95 1.66
C TYR A 53 -11.57 23.79 1.86
N VAL A 54 -10.92 24.25 0.78
CA VAL A 54 -9.73 25.12 0.83
C VAL A 54 -10.02 26.42 1.56
N PHE A 55 -11.16 27.08 1.30
CA PHE A 55 -11.53 28.31 1.99
C PHE A 55 -11.92 28.11 3.45
N SER A 56 -12.55 26.97 3.80
CA SER A 56 -12.83 26.62 5.21
C SER A 56 -11.54 26.40 5.99
N VAL A 57 -10.56 25.73 5.36
CA VAL A 57 -9.22 25.50 5.91
C VAL A 57 -8.46 26.83 6.09
N LEU A 58 -8.47 27.72 5.10
CA LEU A 58 -7.89 29.07 5.20
C LEU A 58 -8.58 29.93 6.27
N GLY A 59 -9.91 29.80 6.44
CA GLY A 59 -10.67 30.45 7.50
C GLY A 59 -10.26 29.97 8.91
N ILE A 60 -10.04 28.67 9.08
CA ILE A 60 -9.53 28.10 10.34
C ILE A 60 -8.10 28.58 10.61
N PHE A 61 -7.22 28.62 9.60
CA PHE A 61 -5.87 29.19 9.72
C PHE A 61 -5.89 30.66 10.16
N PHE A 62 -6.82 31.45 9.61
CA PHE A 62 -6.98 32.86 9.98
C PHE A 62 -7.47 33.03 11.43
N ILE A 63 -8.46 32.24 11.86
CA ILE A 63 -9.01 32.30 13.23
C ILE A 63 -7.98 31.83 14.27
N LEU A 64 -7.26 30.74 14.00
CA LEU A 64 -6.20 30.25 14.88
C LEU A 64 -5.04 31.25 14.98
N GLY A 65 -4.62 31.84 13.85
CA GLY A 65 -3.64 32.93 13.84
C GLY A 65 -4.09 34.15 14.66
N LEU A 66 -5.38 34.52 14.59
CA LEU A 66 -5.95 35.64 15.33
C LEU A 66 -6.00 35.37 16.85
N LEU A 67 -6.47 34.20 17.26
CA LEU A 67 -6.51 33.79 18.67
C LEU A 67 -5.11 33.71 19.27
N GLN A 68 -4.14 33.26 18.47
CA GLN A 68 -2.74 33.13 18.86
C GLN A 68 -2.04 34.49 18.95
N TYR A 69 -2.35 35.43 18.05
CA TYR A 69 -1.91 36.83 18.15
C TYR A 69 -2.44 37.50 19.44
N VAL A 70 -3.71 37.31 19.78
CA VAL A 70 -4.33 37.81 21.02
C VAL A 70 -3.68 37.21 22.26
N TRP A 71 -3.36 35.91 22.23
CA TRP A 71 -2.71 35.23 23.36
C TRP A 71 -1.25 35.69 23.57
N ILE A 72 -0.50 35.90 22.49
CA ILE A 72 0.88 36.44 22.54
C ILE A 72 0.89 37.88 23.06
N LYS A 73 -0.04 38.73 22.61
CA LYS A 73 -0.24 40.08 23.14
C LYS A 73 -0.53 40.09 24.64
N ARG A 74 -1.25 39.09 25.14
CA ARG A 74 -1.53 38.92 26.58
C ARG A 74 -0.29 38.46 27.36
N ALA A 75 0.45 37.49 26.84
CA ALA A 75 1.66 36.98 27.47
C ALA A 75 2.81 38.01 27.51
N GLU A 76 2.85 38.98 26.58
CA GLU A 76 3.79 40.10 26.63
C GLU A 76 3.46 41.13 27.71
N VAL A 77 2.18 41.27 28.07
CA VAL A 77 1.70 42.15 29.15
C VAL A 77 2.05 41.56 30.54
N ASP A 78 2.15 40.24 30.65
CA ASP A 78 2.34 39.52 31.93
C ASP A 78 3.81 39.16 32.26
N LYS A 79 4.81 39.87 31.70
CA LYS A 79 6.26 39.62 31.91
C LYS A 79 6.79 39.74 33.36
N ALA A 80 5.95 39.85 34.39
CA ALA A 80 6.35 40.18 35.76
C ALA A 80 6.50 39.02 36.76
N SER A 81 6.32 37.74 36.41
CA SER A 81 6.52 36.66 37.40
C SER A 81 6.90 35.28 36.82
N PRO A 82 8.08 34.71 37.16
CA PRO A 82 8.48 33.37 36.75
C PRO A 82 7.65 32.24 37.40
N LEU A 83 6.91 32.51 38.48
CA LEU A 83 6.00 31.55 39.11
C LEU A 83 4.82 31.19 38.21
N ILE A 84 4.42 32.10 37.31
CA ILE A 84 3.30 31.92 36.39
C ILE A 84 3.65 30.93 35.25
N SER A 85 4.93 30.75 34.94
CA SER A 85 5.38 29.83 33.87
C SER A 85 5.24 28.34 34.24
N GLY A 86 5.38 28.01 35.53
CA GLY A 86 5.18 26.65 36.04
C GLY A 86 3.70 26.29 36.13
N THR A 87 2.88 27.22 36.58
CA THR A 87 1.42 27.04 36.63
C THR A 87 0.80 27.03 35.23
N SER A 88 1.35 27.75 34.24
CA SER A 88 0.87 27.68 32.86
C SER A 88 1.19 26.35 32.18
N ILE A 89 2.36 25.75 32.45
CA ILE A 89 2.72 24.42 31.93
C ILE A 89 1.83 23.36 32.60
N LEU A 90 1.67 23.43 33.92
CA LEU A 90 0.78 22.53 34.66
C LEU A 90 -0.67 22.68 34.20
N ALA A 91 -1.15 23.91 33.97
CA ALA A 91 -2.49 24.16 33.43
C ALA A 91 -2.64 23.67 31.99
N THR A 92 -1.59 23.71 31.16
CA THR A 92 -1.60 23.16 29.79
C THR A 92 -1.65 21.62 29.81
N VAL A 93 -0.90 21.00 30.71
CA VAL A 93 -0.92 19.54 30.90
C VAL A 93 -2.26 19.09 31.49
N VAL A 94 -2.79 19.81 32.48
CA VAL A 94 -4.09 19.50 33.12
C VAL A 94 -5.26 19.77 32.16
N SER A 95 -5.23 20.85 31.37
CA SER A 95 -6.26 21.12 30.36
C SER A 95 -6.17 20.16 29.17
N GLY A 96 -4.96 19.78 28.73
CA GLY A 96 -4.77 18.73 27.72
C GLY A 96 -5.28 17.36 28.21
N PHE A 97 -4.98 17.00 29.46
CA PHE A 97 -5.47 15.78 30.09
C PHE A 97 -6.99 15.81 30.30
N GLY A 98 -7.55 16.93 30.75
CA GLY A 98 -8.98 17.16 30.92
C GLY A 98 -9.77 17.14 29.60
N SER A 99 -9.21 17.74 28.54
CA SER A 99 -9.79 17.70 27.19
C SER A 99 -9.79 16.29 26.60
N SER A 100 -8.74 15.52 26.90
CA SER A 100 -8.63 14.10 26.50
C SER A 100 -9.61 13.22 27.27
N LEU A 101 -9.79 13.46 28.57
CA LEU A 101 -10.80 12.81 29.41
C LEU A 101 -12.24 13.17 29.01
N PHE A 102 -12.47 14.42 28.59
CA PHE A 102 -13.76 14.88 28.08
C PHE A 102 -14.06 14.27 26.71
N LEU A 103 -13.09 14.20 25.80
CA LEU A 103 -13.21 13.49 24.52
C LEU A 103 -13.46 12.00 24.73
N TYR A 104 -12.77 11.37 25.69
CA TYR A 104 -13.01 9.99 26.11
C TYR A 104 -14.44 9.81 26.63
N TRP A 105 -14.88 10.63 27.58
CA TRP A 105 -16.23 10.59 28.13
C TRP A 105 -17.29 10.84 27.06
N TRP A 106 -17.09 11.81 26.16
CA TRP A 106 -17.98 12.08 25.02
C TRP A 106 -18.08 10.88 24.07
N THR A 107 -16.96 10.21 23.75
CA THR A 107 -16.97 9.00 22.90
C THR A 107 -17.63 7.79 23.55
N VAL A 108 -17.48 7.62 24.87
CA VAL A 108 -18.13 6.54 25.63
C VAL A 108 -19.63 6.79 25.78
N VAL A 109 -20.05 8.04 26.04
CA VAL A 109 -21.47 8.43 26.16
C VAL A 109 -22.18 8.45 24.79
N ALA A 110 -21.47 8.77 23.70
CA ALA A 110 -22.01 8.75 22.34
C ALA A 110 -22.14 7.33 21.73
N GLY A 111 -21.89 6.26 22.51
CA GLY A 111 -22.15 4.88 22.09
C GLY A 111 -21.18 4.33 21.04
N TYR A 112 -20.00 4.94 20.86
CA TYR A 112 -18.98 4.37 19.99
C TYR A 112 -18.45 3.07 20.59
N SER A 113 -18.38 2.03 19.74
CA SER A 113 -17.96 0.67 20.10
C SER A 113 -16.56 0.63 20.74
N GLY A 114 -16.20 -0.52 21.34
CA GLY A 114 -14.95 -0.72 22.12
C GLY A 114 -13.64 -0.27 21.47
N LEU A 115 -13.63 0.01 20.15
CA LEU A 115 -12.56 0.67 19.41
C LEU A 115 -12.22 2.08 19.93
N GLY A 116 -13.23 2.89 20.28
CA GLY A 116 -13.04 4.24 20.81
C GLY A 116 -12.36 4.22 22.18
N VAL A 117 -12.61 3.19 22.98
CA VAL A 117 -12.00 3.00 24.29
C VAL A 117 -10.52 2.62 24.14
N ALA A 118 -10.17 1.71 23.20
CA ALA A 118 -8.78 1.31 22.97
C ALA A 118 -7.91 2.42 22.36
N PHE A 119 -8.42 3.18 21.39
CA PHE A 119 -7.71 4.34 20.82
C PHE A 119 -7.49 5.44 21.86
N ASN A 120 -8.51 5.75 22.67
CA ASN A 120 -8.37 6.74 23.74
C ASN A 120 -7.49 6.27 24.89
N ILE A 121 -7.49 4.98 25.25
CA ILE A 121 -6.54 4.41 26.22
C ILE A 121 -5.11 4.50 25.66
N GLY A 122 -4.91 4.19 24.38
CA GLY A 122 -3.63 4.34 23.69
C GLY A 122 -3.16 5.80 23.63
N LEU A 123 -4.07 6.74 23.38
CA LEU A 123 -3.79 8.18 23.39
C LEU A 123 -3.50 8.70 24.80
N VAL A 124 -4.28 8.30 25.81
CA VAL A 124 -4.06 8.63 27.22
C VAL A 124 -2.73 8.05 27.72
N TRP A 125 -2.37 6.83 27.31
CA TRP A 125 -1.08 6.22 27.65
C TRP A 125 0.09 6.81 26.87
N TRP A 126 -0.09 7.19 25.61
CA TRP A 126 0.91 7.93 24.84
C TRP A 126 1.17 9.29 25.47
N LEU A 127 0.10 10.04 25.79
CA LEU A 127 0.18 11.30 26.53
C LEU A 127 0.82 11.09 27.90
N PHE A 128 0.50 10.03 28.64
CA PHE A 128 1.13 9.70 29.92
C PHE A 128 2.61 9.35 29.76
N SER A 129 3.00 8.57 28.74
CA SER A 129 4.39 8.18 28.48
C SER A 129 5.25 9.36 28.04
N VAL A 130 4.70 10.22 27.17
CA VAL A 130 5.31 11.48 26.76
C VAL A 130 5.42 12.42 27.97
N SER A 131 4.38 12.53 28.80
CA SER A 131 4.40 13.34 30.03
C SER A 131 5.42 12.82 31.04
N THR A 132 5.53 11.51 31.22
CA THR A 132 6.47 10.88 32.15
C THR A 132 7.90 10.99 31.63
N PHE A 133 8.12 10.89 30.32
CA PHE A 133 9.40 11.20 29.67
C PHE A 133 9.80 12.67 29.91
N PHE A 134 8.87 13.62 29.74
CA PHE A 134 9.14 15.04 30.01
C PHE A 134 9.34 15.35 31.51
N ILE A 135 8.63 14.66 32.42
CA ILE A 135 8.84 14.77 33.87
C ILE A 135 10.20 14.19 34.26
N TYR A 136 10.59 13.03 33.71
CA TYR A 136 11.90 12.42 33.94
C TYR A 136 13.03 13.27 33.37
N LEU A 137 12.83 13.85 32.19
CA LEU A 137 13.74 14.81 31.57
C LEU A 137 13.85 16.07 32.45
N ALA A 138 12.75 16.58 33.00
CA ALA A 138 12.74 17.71 33.93
C ALA A 138 13.49 17.39 35.25
N VAL A 139 13.37 16.17 35.77
CA VAL A 139 14.14 15.70 36.95
C VAL A 139 15.64 15.57 36.63
N LEU A 140 16.00 15.14 35.42
CA LEU A 140 17.39 15.12 34.95
C LEU A 140 17.94 16.54 34.71
N VAL A 141 17.14 17.47 34.21
CA VAL A 141 17.48 18.90 34.07
C VAL A 141 17.73 19.52 35.45
N ALA A 142 16.96 19.11 36.47
CA ALA A 142 17.11 19.58 37.85
C ALA A 142 18.37 19.04 38.53
N LYS A 143 18.83 17.83 38.17
CA LYS A 143 20.12 17.27 38.64
C LYS A 143 21.30 17.75 37.78
N LYS A 144 21.55 19.05 37.84
CA LYS A 144 22.67 19.75 37.20
C LYS A 144 23.99 19.50 37.96
N ARG A 145 24.60 18.31 37.85
CA ARG A 145 25.98 18.09 38.33
C ARG A 145 26.91 17.66 37.20
N GLN A 146 28.10 18.26 37.25
CA GLN A 146 29.19 18.22 36.26
C GLN A 146 29.49 16.79 35.79
N LEU A 147 29.36 16.56 34.49
CA LEU A 147 29.79 15.34 33.82
C LEU A 147 31.09 15.61 33.06
N ASP A 148 32.04 14.71 33.27
CA ASP A 148 33.44 14.77 32.86
C ASP A 148 33.63 14.54 31.35
N ILE A 149 34.65 15.14 30.76
CA ILE A 149 34.95 15.16 29.31
C ILE A 149 35.20 13.74 28.76
N ALA A 150 35.70 12.81 29.59
CA ALA A 150 35.85 11.40 29.22
C ALA A 150 34.52 10.71 28.85
N SER A 151 33.37 11.25 29.28
CA SER A 151 32.05 10.77 28.86
C SER A 151 31.69 11.11 27.41
N PHE A 152 32.35 12.13 26.83
CA PHE A 152 32.08 12.61 25.48
C PHE A 152 32.63 11.66 24.40
N GLU A 153 33.89 11.21 24.51
CA GLU A 153 34.46 10.24 23.55
C GLU A 153 33.72 8.90 23.58
N ARG A 154 33.35 8.42 24.78
CA ARG A 154 32.49 7.22 24.90
C ARG A 154 31.16 7.42 24.19
N SER A 155 30.52 8.59 24.29
CA SER A 155 29.25 8.85 23.59
C SER A 155 29.37 8.74 22.07
N ARG A 156 30.52 9.10 21.49
CA ARG A 156 30.79 9.00 20.05
C ARG A 156 31.02 7.56 19.61
N GLN A 157 31.82 6.79 20.35
CA GLN A 157 32.03 5.35 20.10
C GLN A 157 30.71 4.57 20.18
N ILE A 158 29.90 4.88 21.21
CA ILE A 158 28.57 4.33 21.42
C ILE A 158 27.64 4.67 20.24
N GLY A 159 27.76 5.86 19.66
CA GLY A 159 27.02 6.22 18.45
C GLY A 159 27.45 5.48 17.20
N TYR A 160 28.77 5.32 17.00
CA TYR A 160 29.27 4.48 15.90
C TYR A 160 28.82 3.03 16.04
N PHE A 161 28.77 2.50 17.26
CA PHE A 161 28.19 1.19 17.53
C PHE A 161 26.69 1.14 17.19
N SER A 162 25.93 2.20 17.48
CA SER A 162 24.51 2.29 17.10
C SER A 162 24.31 2.27 15.59
N ILE A 163 25.13 3.06 14.87
CA ILE A 163 25.15 3.08 13.40
C ILE A 163 25.43 1.68 12.89
N PHE A 164 26.50 1.05 13.40
CA PHE A 164 26.88 -0.30 13.02
C PHE A 164 25.75 -1.31 13.25
N VAL A 165 25.10 -1.28 14.41
CA VAL A 165 23.96 -2.14 14.72
C VAL A 165 22.78 -1.90 13.77
N ALA A 166 22.43 -0.64 13.50
CA ALA A 166 21.35 -0.31 12.57
C ALA A 166 21.66 -0.82 11.15
N VAL A 167 22.89 -0.65 10.67
CA VAL A 167 23.34 -1.15 9.37
C VAL A 167 23.31 -2.68 9.32
N ILE A 168 23.90 -3.35 10.31
CA ILE A 168 23.88 -4.81 10.42
C ILE A 168 22.44 -5.31 10.44
N SER A 169 21.52 -4.62 11.11
CA SER A 169 20.11 -5.01 11.17
C SER A 169 19.43 -4.97 9.81
N LEU A 170 19.67 -3.92 9.02
CA LEU A 170 19.15 -3.81 7.66
C LEU A 170 19.71 -4.94 6.80
N VAL A 171 21.03 -5.19 6.90
CA VAL A 171 21.66 -6.30 6.18
C VAL A 171 21.05 -7.63 6.60
N VAL A 172 20.85 -7.90 7.89
CA VAL A 172 20.24 -9.15 8.37
C VAL A 172 18.80 -9.29 7.88
N VAL A 173 17.98 -8.25 7.94
CA VAL A 173 16.57 -8.28 7.49
C VAL A 173 16.47 -8.54 5.99
N PHE A 174 17.29 -7.89 5.17
CA PHE A 174 17.24 -8.04 3.72
C PHE A 174 18.15 -9.16 3.18
N SER A 175 19.08 -9.71 3.97
CA SER A 175 20.02 -10.74 3.50
C SER A 175 19.34 -12.00 2.95
N PRO A 176 18.22 -12.53 3.53
CA PRO A 176 17.53 -13.67 2.95
C PRO A 176 16.94 -13.36 1.57
N LEU A 177 16.52 -12.10 1.35
CA LEU A 177 15.96 -11.62 0.10
C LEU A 177 17.03 -11.31 -0.96
N LEU A 178 18.24 -10.93 -0.52
CA LEU A 178 19.36 -10.56 -1.40
C LEU A 178 20.19 -11.77 -1.84
N ILE A 179 20.54 -12.63 -0.87
CA ILE A 179 21.47 -13.75 -1.08
C ILE A 179 20.71 -15.05 -1.35
N GLY A 180 19.56 -15.23 -0.69
CA GLY A 180 18.75 -16.43 -0.79
C GLY A 180 18.05 -16.58 -2.14
N LYS A 181 17.42 -17.74 -2.31
CA LYS A 181 16.48 -17.95 -3.39
C LYS A 181 15.23 -17.11 -3.12
N VAL A 182 14.78 -16.39 -4.14
CA VAL A 182 13.52 -15.65 -4.08
C VAL A 182 12.37 -16.65 -4.04
N HIS A 183 11.40 -16.41 -3.17
CA HIS A 183 10.20 -17.23 -3.00
C HIS A 183 8.97 -16.40 -3.38
N VAL A 184 8.14 -16.92 -4.28
CA VAL A 184 6.92 -16.27 -4.77
C VAL A 184 5.74 -17.22 -4.57
N LEU A 185 4.71 -16.76 -3.86
CA LEU A 185 3.50 -17.55 -3.62
C LEU A 185 2.68 -17.74 -4.90
N ASN A 186 1.71 -18.65 -4.87
CA ASN A 186 0.75 -18.76 -5.94
C ASN A 186 -0.28 -17.63 -5.85
N ASP A 187 -0.28 -16.79 -6.87
CA ASP A 187 -1.10 -15.59 -7.01
C ASP A 187 -2.43 -15.84 -7.77
N PHE A 188 -2.63 -17.04 -8.32
CA PHE A 188 -3.73 -17.33 -9.25
C PHE A 188 -4.61 -18.48 -8.75
N VAL A 189 -5.93 -18.28 -8.73
CA VAL A 189 -6.89 -19.30 -8.27
C VAL A 189 -6.87 -20.57 -9.12
N ASP A 190 -6.52 -20.52 -10.39
CA ASP A 190 -6.54 -21.75 -11.22
C ASP A 190 -5.16 -22.36 -11.41
N MET A 191 -4.10 -21.73 -10.89
CA MET A 191 -2.76 -22.29 -11.05
C MET A 191 -2.59 -23.49 -10.11
N PRO A 192 -2.27 -24.70 -10.61
CA PRO A 192 -2.16 -25.89 -9.78
C PRO A 192 -1.03 -25.80 -8.76
N GLU A 193 -1.31 -26.33 -7.57
CA GLU A 193 -0.40 -26.35 -6.43
C GLU A 193 -0.71 -27.58 -5.55
N SER A 194 0.20 -27.94 -4.65
CA SER A 194 0.02 -29.11 -3.77
C SER A 194 0.43 -28.81 -2.33
N THR A 195 -0.47 -29.09 -1.39
CA THR A 195 -0.21 -29.00 0.05
C THR A 195 0.46 -30.27 0.55
N VAL A 196 1.38 -30.14 1.51
CA VAL A 196 2.06 -31.23 2.22
C VAL A 196 1.60 -31.23 3.67
N PHE A 197 0.91 -32.30 4.07
CA PHE A 197 0.47 -32.49 5.45
C PHE A 197 1.64 -32.88 6.37
N LYS A 198 1.41 -32.80 7.68
CA LYS A 198 2.39 -33.16 8.72
C LYS A 198 2.84 -34.62 8.68
N ASP A 199 2.05 -35.51 8.10
CA ASP A 199 2.41 -36.91 7.87
C ASP A 199 3.33 -37.10 6.65
N GLY A 200 3.66 -36.01 5.94
CA GLY A 200 4.49 -36.01 4.73
C GLY A 200 3.73 -36.32 3.44
N ARG A 201 2.43 -36.65 3.53
CA ARG A 201 1.59 -36.89 2.35
C ARG A 201 1.28 -35.56 1.68
N SER A 202 1.38 -35.54 0.36
CA SER A 202 0.94 -34.40 -0.44
C SER A 202 -0.43 -34.65 -1.07
N VAL A 203 -1.24 -33.60 -1.15
CA VAL A 203 -2.52 -33.58 -1.86
C VAL A 203 -2.53 -32.47 -2.89
N ASP A 204 -3.19 -32.71 -4.02
CA ASP A 204 -3.44 -31.70 -5.03
C ASP A 204 -4.57 -30.77 -4.58
N ASN A 205 -4.31 -29.46 -4.58
CA ASN A 205 -5.26 -28.50 -3.99
C ASN A 205 -6.58 -28.41 -4.75
N HIS A 206 -6.56 -28.49 -6.09
CA HIS A 206 -7.78 -28.40 -6.89
C HIS A 206 -8.67 -29.60 -6.61
N LYS A 207 -8.08 -30.79 -6.70
CA LYS A 207 -8.78 -32.05 -6.41
C LYS A 207 -9.30 -32.08 -4.97
N PHE A 208 -8.45 -31.74 -4.00
CA PHE A 208 -8.84 -31.79 -2.58
C PHE A 208 -9.96 -30.80 -2.25
N ILE A 209 -9.91 -29.57 -2.78
CA ILE A 209 -10.96 -28.56 -2.59
C ILE A 209 -12.29 -29.04 -3.21
N ASN A 210 -12.25 -29.54 -4.44
CA ASN A 210 -13.45 -29.95 -5.17
C ASN A 210 -14.08 -31.24 -4.57
N GLU A 211 -13.28 -32.27 -4.27
CA GLU A 211 -13.76 -33.54 -3.69
C GLU A 211 -14.36 -33.35 -2.30
N ASN A 212 -13.81 -32.44 -1.51
CA ASN A 212 -14.30 -32.15 -0.16
C ASN A 212 -15.32 -30.99 -0.14
N ASN A 213 -15.59 -30.32 -1.26
CA ASN A 213 -16.43 -29.12 -1.33
C ASN A 213 -16.01 -28.09 -0.26
N LEU A 214 -14.72 -27.73 -0.27
CA LEU A 214 -14.16 -26.72 0.63
C LEU A 214 -14.49 -25.32 0.13
N PHE A 215 -14.79 -24.41 1.07
CA PHE A 215 -15.10 -23.00 0.78
C PHE A 215 -16.36 -22.76 -0.05
N GLY A 216 -17.05 -23.82 -0.50
CA GLY A 216 -18.05 -23.71 -1.56
C GLY A 216 -17.44 -23.30 -2.90
N LEU A 217 -16.10 -23.41 -3.02
CA LEU A 217 -15.37 -23.21 -4.25
C LEU A 217 -15.50 -24.44 -5.14
N CYS A 218 -15.51 -24.20 -6.43
CA CYS A 218 -15.25 -25.19 -7.46
C CYS A 218 -14.09 -24.63 -8.29
N ARG A 219 -12.85 -25.05 -7.98
CA ARG A 219 -11.66 -24.54 -8.68
C ARG A 219 -11.50 -25.27 -10.01
N HIS A 220 -11.32 -24.52 -11.08
CA HIS A 220 -11.00 -25.08 -12.39
C HIS A 220 -9.54 -25.54 -12.42
N ASP A 221 -9.28 -26.77 -12.88
CA ASP A 221 -7.93 -27.28 -13.07
C ASP A 221 -7.51 -27.16 -14.54
N PRO A 222 -6.57 -26.26 -14.89
CA PRO A 222 -6.14 -26.04 -16.27
C PRO A 222 -5.42 -27.25 -16.89
N ARG A 223 -5.04 -28.25 -16.08
CA ARG A 223 -4.46 -29.50 -16.59
C ARG A 223 -5.54 -30.40 -17.21
N ASP A 224 -6.81 -30.22 -16.85
CA ASP A 224 -7.93 -30.99 -17.38
C ASP A 224 -8.70 -30.18 -18.44
N ILE A 225 -8.20 -30.28 -19.67
CA ILE A 225 -8.73 -29.55 -20.82
C ILE A 225 -10.17 -30.03 -21.17
N GLU A 226 -10.56 -31.26 -20.79
CA GLU A 226 -11.90 -31.79 -21.06
C GLU A 226 -12.93 -31.30 -20.05
N LEU A 227 -12.56 -31.18 -18.77
CA LEU A 227 -13.44 -30.63 -17.71
C LEU A 227 -13.82 -29.16 -17.94
N SER A 228 -13.05 -28.39 -18.72
CA SER A 228 -13.40 -27.01 -19.11
C SER A 228 -14.77 -26.85 -19.80
N LYS A 229 -15.40 -27.96 -20.22
CA LYS A 229 -16.76 -27.99 -20.81
C LYS A 229 -17.87 -28.33 -19.83
N ASN A 230 -17.56 -28.88 -18.65
CA ASN A 230 -18.54 -29.20 -17.63
C ASN A 230 -18.67 -28.05 -16.64
N SER A 231 -19.88 -27.77 -16.19
CA SER A 231 -20.15 -26.62 -15.33
C SER A 231 -19.40 -26.70 -13.99
N ASP A 232 -18.47 -25.77 -13.77
CA ASP A 232 -17.76 -25.52 -12.49
C ASP A 232 -18.69 -24.94 -11.39
N TYR A 233 -19.96 -25.34 -11.37
CA TYR A 233 -20.91 -24.91 -10.35
C TYR A 233 -21.79 -26.07 -9.91
N ASN A 234 -22.28 -25.98 -8.67
CA ASN A 234 -23.21 -26.97 -8.14
C ASN A 234 -24.52 -26.88 -8.92
N GLU A 235 -24.81 -27.87 -9.77
CA GLU A 235 -26.03 -27.87 -10.60
C GLU A 235 -27.31 -27.68 -9.76
N ARG A 236 -27.32 -28.18 -8.52
CA ARG A 236 -28.44 -28.02 -7.56
C ARG A 236 -28.71 -26.56 -7.24
N LEU A 237 -27.70 -25.69 -7.35
CA LEU A 237 -27.76 -24.26 -7.08
C LEU A 237 -27.89 -23.42 -8.35
N SER A 238 -28.29 -24.03 -9.47
CA SER A 238 -28.45 -23.31 -10.73
C SER A 238 -29.77 -23.64 -11.40
N VAL A 239 -30.29 -22.71 -12.20
CA VAL A 239 -31.49 -22.90 -13.01
C VAL A 239 -31.30 -22.26 -14.38
N SER A 240 -31.75 -22.93 -15.44
CA SER A 240 -31.76 -22.36 -16.80
C SER A 240 -32.89 -21.35 -16.92
N LEU A 241 -32.53 -20.08 -17.14
CA LEU A 241 -33.46 -18.96 -17.27
C LEU A 241 -32.97 -18.04 -18.38
N PRO A 242 -33.85 -17.56 -19.29
CA PRO A 242 -33.45 -16.56 -20.26
C PRO A 242 -33.09 -15.23 -19.57
N TYR A 243 -32.13 -14.50 -20.11
CA TYR A 243 -31.77 -13.19 -19.55
C TYR A 243 -32.91 -12.19 -19.76
N ARG A 244 -33.22 -11.39 -18.73
CA ARG A 244 -34.18 -10.27 -18.77
C ARG A 244 -33.57 -9.10 -18.00
N ASP A 245 -33.84 -7.86 -18.41
CA ASP A 245 -33.35 -6.67 -17.69
C ASP A 245 -33.83 -6.64 -16.23
N SER A 246 -35.06 -7.13 -16.00
CA SER A 246 -35.62 -7.31 -14.65
C SER A 246 -34.82 -8.32 -13.79
N LEU A 247 -34.17 -9.32 -14.40
CA LEU A 247 -33.27 -10.22 -13.68
C LEU A 247 -31.99 -9.47 -13.25
N ALA A 248 -31.46 -8.58 -14.07
CA ALA A 248 -30.32 -7.75 -13.69
C ALA A 248 -30.65 -6.83 -12.50
N VAL A 249 -31.83 -6.18 -12.54
CA VAL A 249 -32.34 -5.37 -11.42
C VAL A 249 -32.50 -6.23 -10.16
N PHE A 250 -33.07 -7.42 -10.29
CA PHE A 250 -33.19 -8.37 -9.18
C PHE A 250 -31.83 -8.72 -8.58
N MET A 251 -30.86 -9.15 -9.39
CA MET A 251 -29.52 -9.53 -8.90
C MET A 251 -28.82 -8.36 -8.19
N ASN A 252 -28.95 -7.15 -8.73
CA ASN A 252 -28.39 -5.94 -8.12
C ASN A 252 -29.11 -5.54 -6.82
N SER A 253 -30.36 -5.96 -6.62
CA SER A 253 -31.12 -5.73 -5.37
C SER A 253 -30.93 -6.86 -4.35
N ALA A 254 -30.60 -8.07 -4.80
CA ALA A 254 -30.48 -9.27 -3.99
C ALA A 254 -29.07 -9.43 -3.43
N ILE A 255 -28.72 -8.47 -2.58
CA ILE A 255 -27.43 -8.36 -1.93
C ILE A 255 -27.59 -8.75 -0.45
N ASP A 256 -26.86 -9.78 0.00
CA ASP A 256 -26.85 -10.21 1.41
C ASP A 256 -25.49 -9.85 2.02
N ASN A 257 -25.49 -9.05 3.10
CA ASN A 257 -24.26 -8.50 3.69
C ASN A 257 -23.32 -7.80 2.68
N ASN A 258 -23.84 -7.10 1.69
CA ASN A 258 -23.06 -6.49 0.60
C ASN A 258 -22.37 -7.47 -0.37
N VAL A 259 -22.84 -8.72 -0.43
CA VAL A 259 -22.37 -9.75 -1.37
C VAL A 259 -23.53 -10.14 -2.31
N PRO A 260 -23.36 -10.01 -3.64
CA PRO A 260 -24.28 -10.56 -4.64
C PRO A 260 -24.55 -12.05 -4.42
N LYS A 261 -25.81 -12.35 -4.14
CA LYS A 261 -26.25 -13.72 -3.88
C LYS A 261 -26.48 -14.54 -5.15
N TYR A 262 -26.60 -13.84 -6.28
CA TYR A 262 -26.96 -14.39 -7.57
C TYR A 262 -25.91 -13.99 -8.61
N VAL A 263 -25.53 -14.93 -9.46
CA VAL A 263 -24.69 -14.70 -10.63
C VAL A 263 -25.37 -15.29 -11.84
N TYR A 264 -25.37 -14.58 -12.96
CA TYR A 264 -25.93 -15.08 -14.21
C TYR A 264 -24.82 -15.49 -15.17
N ASP A 265 -24.77 -16.77 -15.50
CA ASP A 265 -23.92 -17.32 -16.54
C ASP A 265 -24.61 -17.11 -17.90
N ARG A 266 -24.11 -16.12 -18.65
CA ARG A 266 -24.64 -15.77 -19.97
C ARG A 266 -24.40 -16.85 -21.01
N ASN A 267 -23.33 -17.62 -20.88
CA ASN A 267 -22.93 -18.62 -21.87
C ASN A 267 -23.85 -19.83 -21.83
N ASN A 268 -24.22 -20.25 -20.61
CA ASN A 268 -25.13 -21.36 -20.39
C ASN A 268 -26.59 -20.93 -20.23
N GLY A 269 -26.86 -19.63 -20.14
CA GLY A 269 -28.21 -19.09 -19.91
C GLY A 269 -28.76 -19.49 -18.55
N ARG A 270 -27.94 -19.42 -17.50
CA ARG A 270 -28.30 -19.93 -16.17
C ARG A 270 -28.13 -18.90 -15.06
N LEU A 271 -29.09 -18.89 -14.14
CA LEU A 271 -28.98 -18.20 -12.86
C LEU A 271 -28.37 -19.15 -11.82
N ILE A 272 -27.28 -18.74 -11.20
CA ILE A 272 -26.56 -19.47 -10.16
C ILE A 272 -26.78 -18.75 -8.81
N VAL A 273 -27.06 -19.51 -7.75
CA VAL A 273 -27.31 -19.00 -6.40
C VAL A 273 -26.18 -19.41 -5.46
N ARG A 274 -25.62 -18.47 -4.70
CA ARG A 274 -24.50 -18.72 -3.77
C ARG A 274 -24.90 -18.92 -2.32
N GLY A 275 -26.17 -18.66 -2.00
CA GLY A 275 -26.71 -18.78 -0.66
C GLY A 275 -28.12 -19.37 -0.68
N LYS A 276 -28.82 -19.21 0.44
CA LYS A 276 -30.21 -19.65 0.56
C LYS A 276 -31.15 -18.65 -0.13
N VAL A 277 -31.83 -19.00 -1.21
CA VAL A 277 -32.92 -18.18 -1.78
C VAL A 277 -33.96 -17.86 -0.70
N SER A 278 -34.32 -16.59 -0.51
CA SER A 278 -35.37 -16.20 0.46
C SER A 278 -36.77 -16.38 -0.13
N GLU A 279 -37.80 -16.44 0.71
CA GLU A 279 -39.19 -16.57 0.22
C GLU A 279 -39.61 -15.36 -0.63
N ASN A 280 -39.17 -14.16 -0.26
CA ASN A 280 -39.41 -12.96 -1.04
C ASN A 280 -38.70 -13.03 -2.41
N GLU A 281 -37.45 -13.47 -2.44
CA GLU A 281 -36.71 -13.67 -3.68
C GLU A 281 -37.37 -14.72 -4.59
N LEU A 282 -37.88 -15.82 -4.01
CA LEU A 282 -38.64 -16.83 -4.73
C LEU A 282 -39.88 -16.23 -5.42
N VAL A 283 -40.64 -15.40 -4.70
CA VAL A 283 -41.81 -14.71 -5.25
C VAL A 283 -41.41 -13.78 -6.40
N VAL A 284 -40.36 -12.98 -6.23
CA VAL A 284 -39.88 -12.06 -7.27
C VAL A 284 -39.38 -12.81 -8.50
N LEU A 285 -38.58 -13.87 -8.33
CA LEU A 285 -38.11 -14.69 -9.45
C LEU A 285 -39.26 -15.33 -10.22
N LYS A 286 -40.29 -15.84 -9.52
CA LYS A 286 -41.51 -16.36 -10.15
C LYS A 286 -42.34 -15.30 -10.87
N GLN A 287 -42.31 -14.05 -10.41
CA GLN A 287 -42.96 -12.93 -11.13
C GLN A 287 -42.17 -12.56 -12.39
N ILE A 288 -40.83 -12.58 -12.32
CA ILE A 288 -39.99 -12.33 -13.48
C ILE A 288 -40.11 -13.46 -14.51
N PHE A 289 -40.25 -14.72 -14.07
CA PHE A 289 -40.24 -15.92 -14.88
C PHE A 289 -41.38 -16.90 -14.51
N PRO A 290 -42.66 -16.54 -14.73
CA PRO A 290 -43.79 -17.39 -14.37
C PRO A 290 -43.76 -18.76 -15.06
N GLU A 291 -43.22 -18.80 -16.29
CA GLU A 291 -43.08 -20.01 -17.09
C GLU A 291 -42.03 -21.01 -16.56
N PHE A 292 -41.13 -20.56 -15.67
CA PHE A 292 -40.09 -21.38 -15.02
C PHE A 292 -40.34 -21.58 -13.52
N SER A 293 -41.60 -21.47 -13.07
CA SER A 293 -41.94 -21.49 -11.64
C SER A 293 -41.51 -22.79 -10.94
N ASN A 294 -41.55 -23.95 -11.61
CA ASN A 294 -41.23 -25.23 -10.97
C ASN A 294 -39.73 -25.35 -10.73
N GLU A 295 -38.94 -24.93 -11.69
CA GLU A 295 -37.49 -24.91 -11.67
C GLU A 295 -36.98 -23.91 -10.61
N ILE A 296 -37.64 -22.76 -10.49
CA ILE A 296 -37.34 -21.76 -9.46
C ILE A 296 -37.70 -22.28 -8.05
N ILE A 297 -38.80 -23.02 -7.88
CA ILE A 297 -39.12 -23.70 -6.60
C ILE A 297 -38.08 -24.77 -6.28
N LEU A 298 -37.64 -25.54 -7.27
CA LEU A 298 -36.59 -26.54 -7.11
C LEU A 298 -35.27 -25.89 -6.67
N LEU A 299 -34.90 -24.77 -7.32
CA LEU A 299 -33.73 -23.96 -6.95
C LEU A 299 -33.83 -23.49 -5.50
N TYR A 300 -34.98 -22.95 -5.08
CA TYR A 300 -35.21 -22.52 -3.70
C TYR A 300 -35.00 -23.67 -2.70
N ASN A 301 -35.65 -24.81 -2.94
CA ASN A 301 -35.55 -25.98 -2.06
C ASN A 301 -34.11 -26.52 -1.99
N ASN A 302 -33.44 -26.62 -3.13
CA ASN A 302 -32.05 -27.05 -3.20
C ASN A 302 -31.13 -26.06 -2.49
N SER A 303 -31.28 -24.75 -2.71
CA SER A 303 -30.49 -23.73 -2.05
C SER A 303 -30.60 -23.80 -0.53
N PHE A 304 -31.81 -24.04 -0.02
CA PHE A 304 -32.05 -24.22 1.41
C PHE A 304 -31.38 -25.49 1.95
N LYS A 305 -31.49 -26.60 1.21
CA LYS A 305 -30.85 -27.87 1.58
C LYS A 305 -29.33 -27.74 1.62
N VAL A 306 -28.72 -27.16 0.59
CA VAL A 306 -27.26 -26.94 0.53
C VAL A 306 -26.80 -26.01 1.64
N TRP A 307 -27.53 -24.92 1.90
CA TRP A 307 -27.21 -24.03 3.02
C TRP A 307 -27.25 -24.76 4.37
N LEU A 308 -28.24 -25.65 4.59
CA LEU A 308 -28.30 -26.48 5.79
C LEU A 308 -27.14 -27.49 5.87
N GLU A 309 -26.79 -28.14 4.75
CA GLU A 309 -25.63 -29.04 4.64
C GLU A 309 -24.34 -28.29 5.03
N GLN A 310 -24.12 -27.11 4.48
CA GLN A 310 -22.94 -26.27 4.76
C GLN A 310 -22.90 -25.81 6.22
N LYS A 311 -24.03 -25.33 6.77
CA LYS A 311 -24.09 -24.87 8.17
C LYS A 311 -23.76 -25.99 9.15
N LYS A 312 -24.20 -27.22 8.84
CA LYS A 312 -23.97 -28.43 9.65
C LYS A 312 -22.67 -29.16 9.34
N LYS A 313 -21.92 -28.75 8.30
CA LYS A 313 -20.68 -29.42 7.90
C LYS A 313 -19.68 -29.40 9.07
N THR A 314 -19.24 -30.58 9.45
CA THR A 314 -18.11 -30.81 10.36
C THR A 314 -16.88 -31.09 9.53
N PHE A 315 -15.78 -30.40 9.82
CA PHE A 315 -14.53 -30.59 9.08
C PHE A 315 -13.71 -31.71 9.72
N SER A 316 -13.18 -32.59 8.89
CA SER A 316 -12.19 -33.57 9.28
C SER A 316 -10.90 -32.88 9.73
N LYS A 317 -10.05 -33.63 10.45
CA LYS A 317 -8.73 -33.14 10.85
C LYS A 317 -7.87 -32.73 9.65
N GLU A 318 -7.98 -33.48 8.55
CA GLU A 318 -7.25 -33.22 7.30
C GLU A 318 -7.74 -31.94 6.64
N GLU A 319 -9.05 -31.72 6.55
CA GLU A 319 -9.61 -30.47 6.00
C GLU A 319 -9.20 -29.25 6.84
N TYR A 320 -9.17 -29.37 8.17
CA TYR A 320 -8.72 -28.30 9.06
C TYR A 320 -7.22 -28.00 8.90
N GLU A 321 -6.41 -29.04 8.76
CA GLU A 321 -4.98 -28.88 8.49
C GLU A 321 -4.74 -28.24 7.12
N PHE A 322 -5.44 -28.71 6.08
CA PHE A 322 -5.40 -28.14 4.73
C PHE A 322 -5.74 -26.65 4.77
N PHE A 323 -6.83 -26.28 5.44
CA PHE A 323 -7.23 -24.89 5.62
C PHE A 323 -6.11 -24.06 6.23
N LYS A 324 -5.54 -24.53 7.33
CA LYS A 324 -4.53 -23.78 8.08
C LYS A 324 -3.27 -23.53 7.24
N LEU A 325 -2.88 -24.50 6.41
CA LEU A 325 -1.71 -24.38 5.54
C LEU A 325 -1.96 -23.45 4.34
N ASN A 326 -3.19 -23.44 3.81
CA ASN A 326 -3.55 -22.68 2.61
C ASN A 326 -4.10 -21.27 2.87
N LEU A 327 -4.43 -20.93 4.12
CA LEU A 327 -5.17 -19.69 4.44
C LEU A 327 -4.55 -18.44 3.84
N LEU A 328 -3.22 -18.30 3.96
CA LEU A 328 -2.51 -17.13 3.44
C LEU A 328 -2.53 -17.09 1.91
N GLU A 329 -2.13 -18.19 1.27
CA GLU A 329 -2.01 -18.27 -0.18
C GLU A 329 -3.37 -18.11 -0.86
N MET A 330 -4.42 -18.75 -0.36
CA MET A 330 -5.79 -18.54 -0.87
C MET A 330 -6.26 -17.10 -0.69
N SER A 331 -5.91 -16.44 0.43
CA SER A 331 -6.23 -15.03 0.61
C SER A 331 -5.62 -14.19 -0.50
N GLU A 332 -4.34 -14.42 -0.84
CA GLU A 332 -3.66 -13.71 -1.92
C GLU A 332 -4.22 -14.07 -3.31
N GLN A 333 -4.58 -15.34 -3.55
CA GLN A 333 -5.24 -15.76 -4.80
C GLN A 333 -6.61 -15.09 -4.99
N PHE A 334 -7.34 -14.75 -3.91
CA PHE A 334 -8.60 -14.01 -4.02
C PHE A 334 -8.41 -12.60 -4.57
N HIS A 335 -7.28 -11.98 -4.28
CA HIS A 335 -6.84 -10.77 -4.97
C HIS A 335 -6.35 -11.15 -6.38
N LEU A 336 -6.70 -10.35 -7.40
CA LEU A 336 -6.18 -10.53 -8.77
C LEU A 336 -4.65 -10.41 -8.76
N GLY A 337 -3.96 -11.55 -8.66
CA GLY A 337 -2.50 -11.69 -8.76
C GLY A 337 -1.68 -10.62 -8.05
N ARG A 338 -1.93 -10.38 -6.76
CA ARG A 338 -1.44 -9.19 -6.05
C ARG A 338 0.06 -8.94 -6.22
N PHE A 339 0.92 -9.95 -6.11
CA PHE A 339 2.36 -9.80 -6.28
C PHE A 339 2.70 -9.47 -7.75
N PHE A 340 2.33 -10.32 -8.70
CA PHE A 340 2.72 -10.11 -10.10
C PHE A 340 2.13 -8.82 -10.68
N TYR A 341 0.88 -8.50 -10.36
CA TYR A 341 0.21 -7.28 -10.81
C TYR A 341 0.93 -6.02 -10.31
N HIS A 342 1.24 -5.94 -9.01
CA HIS A 342 1.94 -4.78 -8.46
C HIS A 342 3.34 -4.60 -9.05
N HIS A 343 4.05 -5.69 -9.31
CA HIS A 343 5.34 -5.65 -10.01
C HIS A 343 5.18 -5.26 -11.48
N ASN A 344 4.10 -5.67 -12.13
CA ASN A 344 3.90 -5.45 -13.56
C ASN A 344 3.75 -3.98 -13.94
N TYR A 345 3.27 -3.12 -13.02
CA TYR A 345 3.27 -1.66 -13.17
C TYR A 345 4.66 -1.03 -13.41
N LEU A 346 5.75 -1.76 -13.10
CA LEU A 346 7.11 -1.39 -13.48
C LEU A 346 7.68 -2.34 -14.54
N VAL A 347 7.47 -3.65 -14.38
CA VAL A 347 8.11 -4.69 -15.22
C VAL A 347 7.62 -4.63 -16.66
N SER A 348 6.31 -4.70 -16.91
CA SER A 348 5.76 -4.68 -18.28
C SER A 348 6.18 -3.44 -19.07
N PRO A 349 6.02 -2.19 -18.56
CA PRO A 349 6.43 -1.03 -19.34
C PRO A 349 7.95 -0.95 -19.52
N ALA A 350 8.76 -1.46 -18.56
CA ALA A 350 10.21 -1.51 -18.71
C ALA A 350 10.66 -2.54 -19.77
N ILE A 351 10.03 -3.73 -19.81
CA ILE A 351 10.27 -4.72 -20.87
C ILE A 351 9.85 -4.17 -22.23
N GLY A 352 8.67 -3.56 -22.31
CA GLY A 352 8.19 -2.96 -23.56
C GLY A 352 9.12 -1.86 -24.08
N MET A 353 9.59 -0.95 -23.20
CA MET A 353 10.59 0.06 -23.60
C MET A 353 11.91 -0.56 -24.02
N ALA A 354 12.36 -1.65 -23.37
CA ALA A 354 13.57 -2.37 -23.76
C ALA A 354 13.45 -3.03 -25.15
N MET A 355 12.22 -3.27 -25.60
CA MET A 355 11.87 -3.77 -26.94
C MET A 355 11.45 -2.63 -27.89
N GLY A 356 11.80 -1.38 -27.57
CA GLY A 356 11.58 -0.24 -28.46
C GLY A 356 10.16 0.33 -28.46
N LYS A 357 9.26 -0.11 -27.57
CA LYS A 357 7.95 0.54 -27.44
C LYS A 357 8.04 1.89 -26.73
N GLU A 358 7.35 2.87 -27.31
CA GLU A 358 7.22 4.20 -26.74
C GLU A 358 5.85 4.41 -26.09
N ASN A 359 5.75 5.41 -25.20
CA ASN A 359 4.49 5.87 -24.60
C ASN A 359 3.71 4.82 -23.77
N LEU A 360 4.42 3.88 -23.14
CA LEU A 360 3.79 2.92 -22.23
C LEU A 360 3.43 3.57 -20.88
N PRO A 361 2.25 3.25 -20.30
CA PRO A 361 1.87 3.77 -19.00
C PRO A 361 2.89 3.35 -17.93
N SER A 362 3.40 4.33 -17.18
CA SER A 362 4.44 4.14 -16.17
C SER A 362 3.97 4.64 -14.81
N VAL A 363 3.22 3.83 -14.06
CA VAL A 363 2.56 4.23 -12.79
C VAL A 363 3.58 4.69 -11.73
N TYR A 364 4.79 4.11 -11.75
CA TYR A 364 5.85 4.45 -10.80
C TYR A 364 6.87 5.47 -11.33
N GLY A 365 6.57 6.12 -12.45
CA GLY A 365 7.36 7.19 -13.04
C GLY A 365 8.18 6.78 -14.26
N VAL A 366 8.19 7.64 -15.27
CA VAL A 366 8.80 7.36 -16.58
C VAL A 366 10.32 7.16 -16.47
N GLY A 367 11.01 7.94 -15.63
CA GLY A 367 12.45 7.82 -15.47
C GLY A 367 12.87 6.52 -14.79
N LEU A 368 12.11 6.08 -13.77
CA LEU A 368 12.34 4.78 -13.13
C LEU A 368 12.13 3.63 -14.13
N THR A 369 11.04 3.67 -14.90
CA THR A 369 10.77 2.67 -15.96
C THR A 369 11.90 2.63 -17.01
N LYS A 370 12.35 3.79 -17.49
CA LYS A 370 13.46 3.89 -18.47
C LYS A 370 14.78 3.35 -17.91
N ALA A 371 15.05 3.55 -16.61
CA ALA A 371 16.23 2.98 -15.97
C ALA A 371 16.18 1.45 -15.92
N PHE A 372 15.03 0.87 -15.56
CA PHE A 372 14.85 -0.60 -15.58
C PHE A 372 14.86 -1.17 -16.99
N SER A 373 14.24 -0.48 -17.95
CA SER A 373 14.32 -0.83 -19.37
C SER A 373 15.78 -0.95 -19.82
N LYS A 374 16.62 0.03 -19.47
CA LYS A 374 18.04 -0.03 -19.83
C LYS A 374 18.79 -1.18 -19.17
N ILE A 375 18.45 -1.51 -17.92
CA ILE A 375 19.00 -2.68 -17.22
C ILE A 375 18.58 -3.96 -17.95
N PHE A 376 17.32 -4.08 -18.35
CA PHE A 376 16.79 -5.25 -19.04
C PHE A 376 17.37 -5.41 -20.46
N GLU A 377 17.60 -4.32 -21.19
CA GLU A 377 18.32 -4.35 -22.48
C GLU A 377 19.74 -4.91 -22.32
N LEU A 378 20.44 -4.53 -21.26
CA LEU A 378 21.86 -4.88 -21.06
C LEU A 378 22.05 -6.31 -20.54
N TYR A 379 21.16 -6.78 -19.67
CA TYR A 379 21.34 -8.04 -18.93
C TYR A 379 20.25 -9.08 -19.19
N GLY A 380 19.22 -8.75 -19.97
CA GLY A 380 17.99 -9.52 -20.06
C GLY A 380 17.09 -9.31 -18.83
N PHE A 381 15.80 -9.59 -18.99
CA PHE A 381 14.86 -9.59 -17.87
C PHE A 381 14.95 -10.91 -17.10
N ASN A 382 15.00 -10.81 -15.77
CA ASN A 382 14.84 -11.95 -14.86
C ASN A 382 14.24 -11.46 -13.53
N TYR A 383 13.13 -12.06 -13.10
CA TYR A 383 12.43 -11.69 -11.87
C TYR A 383 13.32 -11.74 -10.64
N SER A 384 14.14 -12.78 -10.48
CA SER A 384 15.08 -12.91 -9.36
C SER A 384 16.06 -11.74 -9.28
N SER A 385 16.70 -11.40 -10.41
CA SER A 385 17.62 -10.26 -10.50
C SER A 385 16.92 -8.93 -10.24
N TYR A 386 15.75 -8.73 -10.84
CA TYR A 386 14.92 -7.55 -10.65
C TYR A 386 14.54 -7.34 -9.18
N LEU A 387 14.06 -8.40 -8.51
CA LEU A 387 13.68 -8.35 -7.10
C LEU A 387 14.89 -8.09 -6.19
N LYS A 388 16.05 -8.69 -6.48
CA LYS A 388 17.29 -8.41 -5.74
C LYS A 388 17.74 -6.96 -5.87
N ILE A 389 17.62 -6.35 -7.04
CA ILE A 389 17.89 -4.91 -7.24
C ILE A 389 16.92 -4.08 -6.38
N LEU A 390 15.63 -4.43 -6.40
CA LEU A 390 14.60 -3.76 -5.61
C LEU A 390 14.89 -3.88 -4.10
N TYR A 391 15.23 -5.06 -3.58
CA TYR A 391 15.60 -5.24 -2.19
C TYR A 391 16.92 -4.55 -1.83
N GLY A 392 17.89 -4.53 -2.74
CA GLY A 392 19.18 -3.87 -2.56
C GLY A 392 19.03 -2.36 -2.40
N SER A 393 18.06 -1.79 -3.11
CA SER A 393 17.74 -0.37 -3.01
C SER A 393 17.28 0.05 -1.62
N TYR A 394 16.59 -0.82 -0.85
CA TYR A 394 16.21 -0.51 0.53
C TYR A 394 17.44 -0.32 1.39
N VAL A 395 18.37 -1.27 1.37
CA VAL A 395 19.62 -1.17 2.13
C VAL A 395 20.38 0.09 1.74
N PHE A 396 20.54 0.34 0.43
CA PHE A 396 21.25 1.51 -0.07
C PHE A 396 20.59 2.83 0.35
N TYR A 397 19.28 2.96 0.18
CA TYR A 397 18.54 4.17 0.55
C TYR A 397 18.65 4.47 2.05
N TRP A 398 18.45 3.45 2.89
CA TRP A 398 18.49 3.65 4.35
C TRP A 398 19.89 4.03 4.83
N LEU A 399 20.96 3.52 4.20
CA LEU A 399 22.32 3.97 4.46
C LEU A 399 22.49 5.46 4.14
N LEU A 400 21.97 5.94 3.00
CA LEU A 400 22.00 7.35 2.64
C LEU A 400 21.20 8.20 3.63
N PHE A 401 19.98 7.78 3.96
CA PHE A 401 19.07 8.48 4.87
C PHE A 401 19.68 8.64 6.27
N PHE A 402 20.26 7.56 6.80
CA PHE A 402 20.99 7.54 8.07
C PHE A 402 22.25 8.41 8.02
N GLY A 403 22.98 8.38 6.90
CA GLY A 403 24.09 9.29 6.64
C GLY A 403 23.66 10.76 6.67
N LEU A 404 22.54 11.11 6.04
CA LEU A 404 22.00 12.47 6.05
C LEU A 404 21.64 12.95 7.45
N ALA A 405 20.93 12.14 8.24
CA ALA A 405 20.59 12.45 9.62
C ALA A 405 21.85 12.75 10.46
N TYR A 406 22.89 11.92 10.32
CA TYR A 406 24.16 12.15 11.01
C TYR A 406 24.84 13.45 10.54
N LEU A 407 24.85 13.73 9.24
CA LEU A 407 25.49 14.93 8.67
C LEU A 407 24.81 16.23 9.13
N ILE A 408 23.48 16.26 9.22
CA ILE A 408 22.72 17.46 9.57
C ILE A 408 22.90 17.84 11.04
N TRP A 409 22.76 16.88 11.96
CA TRP A 409 22.81 17.18 13.40
C TRP A 409 24.19 16.95 14.04
N GLY A 410 25.01 16.06 13.50
CA GLY A 410 26.31 15.68 14.06
C GLY A 410 26.25 15.00 15.42
N GLU A 411 25.03 14.70 15.92
CA GLU A 411 24.80 14.14 17.25
C GLU A 411 24.25 12.71 17.17
N VAL A 412 24.90 11.86 17.95
CA VAL A 412 24.59 10.43 18.06
C VAL A 412 23.15 10.19 18.46
N LEU A 413 22.62 10.94 19.43
CA LEU A 413 21.26 10.72 19.92
C LEU A 413 20.20 10.99 18.84
N CYS A 414 20.35 12.08 18.09
CA CYS A 414 19.45 12.41 16.98
C CYS A 414 19.50 11.32 15.90
N PHE A 415 20.71 10.90 15.55
CA PHE A 415 20.91 9.77 14.66
C PHE A 415 20.21 8.50 15.17
N THR A 416 20.44 8.12 16.42
CA THR A 416 19.88 6.89 17.00
C THR A 416 18.35 6.91 16.97
N ILE A 417 17.72 8.04 17.31
CA ILE A 417 16.25 8.17 17.26
C ILE A 417 15.75 7.95 15.82
N VAL A 418 16.37 8.58 14.83
CA VAL A 418 16.00 8.43 13.41
C VAL A 418 16.25 7.00 12.91
N ALA A 419 17.37 6.39 13.32
CA ALA A 419 17.72 5.02 12.95
C ALA A 419 16.74 4.00 13.53
N VAL A 420 16.34 4.17 14.80
CA VAL A 420 15.30 3.33 15.44
C VAL A 420 13.98 3.49 14.74
N ALA A 421 13.57 4.72 14.47
CA ALA A 421 12.32 4.96 13.77
C ALA A 421 12.31 4.33 12.37
N GLY A 422 13.41 4.45 11.62
CA GLY A 422 13.54 3.80 10.32
C GLY A 422 13.51 2.28 10.42
N ALA A 423 14.23 1.68 11.36
CA ALA A 423 14.18 0.25 11.59
C ALA A 423 12.77 -0.22 12.01
N THR A 424 12.08 0.55 12.87
CA THR A 424 10.69 0.31 13.27
C THR A 424 9.74 0.42 12.08
N SER A 425 9.98 1.35 11.16
CA SER A 425 9.11 1.55 10.01
C SER A 425 9.18 0.39 9.02
N ILE A 426 10.36 -0.25 8.91
CA ILE A 426 10.54 -1.51 8.18
C ILE A 426 9.93 -2.68 8.97
N ALA A 427 10.05 -2.67 10.31
CA ALA A 427 9.50 -3.70 11.19
C ALA A 427 7.99 -3.86 11.09
N ILE A 428 7.30 -2.72 11.05
CA ILE A 428 5.85 -2.65 11.01
C ILE A 428 5.33 -3.09 9.64
N GLN A 429 6.16 -2.99 8.59
CA GLN A 429 5.80 -3.52 7.29
C GLN A 429 5.76 -5.04 7.33
N HIS A 430 4.60 -5.58 6.96
CA HIS A 430 4.44 -7.02 6.82
C HIS A 430 5.45 -7.54 5.77
N PRO A 431 6.15 -8.68 6.00
CA PRO A 431 7.13 -9.22 5.06
C PRO A 431 6.59 -9.39 3.63
N ILE A 432 5.31 -9.73 3.50
CA ILE A 432 4.61 -9.84 2.22
C ILE A 432 4.58 -8.48 1.50
N LEU A 433 4.33 -7.37 2.21
CA LEU A 433 4.28 -6.03 1.61
C LEU A 433 5.67 -5.55 1.17
N LEU A 434 6.72 -5.90 1.92
CA LEU A 434 8.10 -5.66 1.49
C LEU A 434 8.43 -6.42 0.21
N ALA A 435 7.88 -7.64 0.07
CA ALA A 435 8.07 -8.46 -1.12
C ALA A 435 7.24 -7.99 -2.33
N MET A 436 6.04 -7.44 -2.11
CA MET A 436 5.02 -7.25 -3.15
C MET A 436 5.13 -5.99 -4.02
N ALA A 437 5.88 -4.95 -3.63
CA ALA A 437 5.62 -3.64 -4.22
C ALA A 437 6.86 -2.81 -4.59
N PRO A 438 7.12 -2.60 -5.89
CA PRO A 438 7.96 -1.49 -6.33
C PRO A 438 7.33 -0.13 -5.97
N GLY A 439 6.02 -0.10 -5.73
CA GLY A 439 5.29 1.06 -5.21
C GLY A 439 5.80 1.57 -3.85
N PHE A 440 6.38 0.70 -3.01
CA PHE A 440 6.92 1.08 -1.69
C PHE A 440 8.45 1.10 -1.68
N SER A 441 9.07 0.73 -2.80
CA SER A 441 10.51 0.74 -2.94
C SER A 441 11.04 2.17 -2.79
N PRO A 442 12.10 2.36 -2.00
CA PRO A 442 12.78 3.64 -1.91
C PRO A 442 13.36 4.13 -3.23
N LEU A 443 13.44 3.26 -4.26
CA LEU A 443 13.78 3.69 -5.62
C LEU A 443 12.89 4.83 -6.09
N ARG A 444 11.59 4.87 -5.74
CA ARG A 444 10.68 5.93 -6.21
C ARG A 444 11.06 7.32 -5.71
N HIS A 445 11.71 7.42 -4.55
CA HIS A 445 12.05 8.71 -3.93
C HIS A 445 13.52 8.80 -3.54
N ILE A 446 14.40 8.00 -4.15
CA ILE A 446 15.83 7.89 -3.78
C ILE A 446 16.59 9.23 -3.81
N LEU A 447 16.10 10.21 -4.59
CA LEU A 447 16.70 11.53 -4.73
C LEU A 447 16.35 12.48 -3.57
N ASP A 448 15.34 12.19 -2.74
CA ASP A 448 14.93 13.06 -1.63
C ASP A 448 16.08 13.30 -0.64
N VAL A 449 16.81 12.25 -0.26
CA VAL A 449 17.96 12.32 0.66
C VAL A 449 19.05 13.24 0.09
N VAL A 450 19.37 13.10 -1.19
CA VAL A 450 20.43 13.88 -1.85
C VAL A 450 20.01 15.34 -1.99
N VAL A 451 18.76 15.59 -2.36
CA VAL A 451 18.22 16.95 -2.49
C VAL A 451 18.18 17.65 -1.14
N PHE A 452 17.68 17.00 -0.09
CA PHE A 452 17.67 17.56 1.26
C PHE A 452 19.09 17.84 1.78
N TYR A 453 20.07 16.98 1.47
CA TYR A 453 21.47 17.28 1.73
C TYR A 453 21.92 18.59 1.06
N LEU A 454 21.63 18.77 -0.24
CA LEU A 454 22.02 19.96 -0.99
C LEU A 454 21.34 21.22 -0.45
N VAL A 455 20.05 21.15 -0.12
CA VAL A 455 19.30 22.25 0.50
C VAL A 455 19.91 22.63 1.85
N TRP A 456 20.23 21.65 2.69
CA TRP A 456 20.93 21.91 3.95
C TRP A 456 22.30 22.56 3.72
N ARG A 457 23.09 22.09 2.75
CA ARG A 457 24.39 22.68 2.40
C ARG A 457 24.27 24.10 1.87
N TYR A 458 23.24 24.40 1.07
CA TYR A 458 22.95 25.75 0.62
C TYR A 458 22.76 26.69 1.81
N PHE A 459 21.88 26.36 2.74
CA PHE A 459 21.64 27.20 3.92
C PHE A 459 22.83 27.23 4.88
N LYS A 460 23.63 26.16 4.96
CA LYS A 460 24.79 26.11 5.84
C LYS A 460 25.97 26.94 5.34
N LEU A 461 26.21 26.93 4.02
CA LEU A 461 27.38 27.56 3.40
C LEU A 461 27.06 28.84 2.62
N ALA A 462 25.77 29.18 2.47
CA ALA A 462 25.27 30.27 1.63
C ALA A 462 25.73 30.18 0.15
N MET A 463 26.09 28.98 -0.33
CA MET A 463 26.56 28.78 -1.70
C MET A 463 25.40 28.39 -2.63
N TYR A 464 24.97 29.35 -3.46
CA TYR A 464 23.80 29.23 -4.34
C TYR A 464 23.83 28.02 -5.30
N ARG A 465 25.02 27.55 -5.71
CA ARG A 465 25.15 26.35 -6.56
C ARG A 465 24.48 25.11 -5.97
N TYR A 466 24.46 24.96 -4.64
CA TYR A 466 23.80 23.81 -4.00
C TYR A 466 22.29 23.87 -4.16
N LEU A 467 21.69 25.05 -4.09
CA LEU A 467 20.26 25.24 -4.35
C LEU A 467 19.92 24.94 -5.82
N VAL A 468 20.75 25.43 -6.75
CA VAL A 468 20.60 25.14 -8.19
C VAL A 468 20.66 23.64 -8.45
N PHE A 469 21.67 22.94 -7.91
CA PHE A 469 21.74 21.49 -8.04
C PHE A 469 20.56 20.78 -7.34
N GLY A 470 20.09 21.29 -6.21
CA GLY A 470 18.89 20.79 -5.52
C GLY A 470 17.64 20.88 -6.41
N TYR A 471 17.40 22.02 -7.04
CA TYR A 471 16.29 22.19 -7.99
C TYR A 471 16.44 21.30 -9.23
N VAL A 472 17.65 21.19 -9.80
CA VAL A 472 17.89 20.29 -10.94
C VAL A 472 17.59 18.83 -10.58
N LEU A 473 18.08 18.36 -9.43
CA LEU A 473 17.78 17.01 -8.95
C LEU A 473 16.30 16.82 -8.59
N ALA A 474 15.62 17.84 -8.07
CA ALA A 474 14.17 17.77 -7.83
C ALA A 474 13.38 17.68 -9.15
N LEU A 475 13.80 18.39 -10.20
CA LEU A 475 13.23 18.26 -11.54
C LEU A 475 13.48 16.88 -12.15
N ILE A 476 14.69 16.33 -11.98
CA ILE A 476 14.99 14.94 -12.35
C ILE A 476 14.11 13.99 -11.53
N SER A 477 13.85 14.30 -10.25
CA SER A 477 12.96 13.51 -9.41
C SER A 477 11.52 13.52 -9.92
N ILE A 478 11.01 14.63 -10.48
CA ILE A 478 9.68 14.67 -11.12
C ILE A 478 9.63 13.72 -12.32
N TRP A 479 10.68 13.70 -13.15
CA TRP A 479 10.77 12.75 -14.25
C TRP A 479 10.93 11.30 -13.77
N TRP A 480 11.70 11.09 -12.71
CA TRP A 480 11.96 9.78 -12.11
C TRP A 480 10.70 9.16 -11.49
N ASN A 481 10.02 9.92 -10.65
CA ASN A 481 8.71 9.62 -10.08
C ASN A 481 7.92 10.92 -9.87
N THR A 482 6.83 11.08 -10.63
CA THR A 482 6.09 12.34 -10.70
C THR A 482 5.56 12.79 -9.34
N GLN A 483 4.99 11.88 -8.53
CA GLN A 483 4.39 12.24 -7.24
C GLN A 483 5.44 12.74 -6.25
N TYR A 484 6.43 11.91 -5.93
CA TYR A 484 7.44 12.26 -4.92
C TYR A 484 8.37 13.37 -5.40
N GLY A 485 8.62 13.47 -6.71
CA GLY A 485 9.37 14.57 -7.28
C GLY A 485 8.67 15.92 -7.14
N VAL A 486 7.34 15.97 -7.34
CA VAL A 486 6.56 17.19 -7.11
C VAL A 486 6.59 17.58 -5.64
N PHE A 487 6.38 16.63 -4.73
CA PHE A 487 6.43 16.91 -3.29
C PHE A 487 7.80 17.48 -2.89
N LEU A 488 8.86 16.83 -3.36
CA LEU A 488 10.23 17.30 -3.10
C LEU A 488 10.48 18.71 -3.67
N PHE A 489 10.00 18.97 -4.88
CA PHE A 489 10.14 20.28 -5.53
C PHE A 489 9.39 21.39 -4.75
N VAL A 490 8.15 21.13 -4.34
CA VAL A 490 7.33 22.07 -3.57
C VAL A 490 7.96 22.33 -2.20
N ALA A 491 8.47 21.29 -1.52
CA ALA A 491 9.17 21.43 -0.25
C ALA A 491 10.38 22.37 -0.33
N ILE A 492 11.19 22.28 -1.39
CA ILE A 492 12.32 23.19 -1.62
C ILE A 492 11.81 24.60 -1.90
N LEU A 493 10.81 24.73 -2.77
CA LEU A 493 10.27 26.02 -3.18
C LEU A 493 9.74 26.81 -1.98
N VAL A 494 8.95 26.16 -1.12
CA VAL A 494 8.40 26.77 0.09
C VAL A 494 9.53 27.29 1.00
N VAL A 495 10.56 26.50 1.22
CA VAL A 495 11.67 26.89 2.11
C VAL A 495 12.59 27.94 1.49
N ASP A 496 12.80 27.90 0.17
CA ASP A 496 13.54 28.94 -0.54
C ASP A 496 12.80 30.28 -0.47
N VAL A 497 11.49 30.30 -0.73
CA VAL A 497 10.63 31.49 -0.56
C VAL A 497 10.71 32.02 0.87
N CYS A 498 10.55 31.16 1.87
CA CYS A 498 10.69 31.57 3.27
C CYS A 498 12.07 32.12 3.58
N GLY A 499 13.14 31.47 3.12
CA GLY A 499 14.52 31.95 3.27
C GLY A 499 14.72 33.32 2.63
N VAL A 500 14.17 33.56 1.44
CA VAL A 500 14.26 34.85 0.74
C VAL A 500 13.48 35.95 1.48
N VAL A 501 12.27 35.65 1.96
CA VAL A 501 11.46 36.58 2.75
C VAL A 501 12.17 36.96 4.04
N ILE A 502 12.77 35.99 4.73
CA ILE A 502 13.58 36.20 5.93
C ILE A 502 14.79 37.08 5.64
N GLU A 503 15.52 36.81 4.56
CA GLU A 503 16.74 37.54 4.20
C GLU A 503 16.46 38.93 3.59
N GLY A 504 15.20 39.21 3.19
CA GLY A 504 14.83 40.42 2.46
C GLY A 504 15.41 40.50 1.04
N ARG A 505 15.90 39.39 0.48
CA ARG A 505 16.64 39.36 -0.81
C ARG A 505 15.75 38.91 -1.97
N PHE A 506 14.65 39.63 -2.22
CA PHE A 506 13.62 39.28 -3.20
C PHE A 506 14.13 38.96 -4.62
N ARG A 507 15.30 39.47 -5.04
CA ARG A 507 15.92 39.11 -6.33
C ARG A 507 16.18 37.61 -6.48
N LYS A 508 16.36 36.87 -5.37
CA LYS A 508 16.49 35.41 -5.38
C LYS A 508 15.19 34.68 -5.75
N LEU A 509 14.02 35.33 -5.70
CA LEU A 509 12.76 34.72 -6.13
C LEU A 509 12.70 34.49 -7.65
N TYR A 510 13.49 35.22 -8.45
CA TYR A 510 13.51 35.03 -9.90
C TYR A 510 13.98 33.63 -10.31
N SER A 511 14.93 33.07 -9.58
CA SER A 511 15.37 31.70 -9.83
C SER A 511 14.32 30.68 -9.43
N SER A 512 13.67 30.85 -8.28
CA SER A 512 12.60 29.96 -7.83
C SER A 512 11.45 29.99 -8.84
N ALA A 513 11.06 31.17 -9.33
CA ALA A 513 10.07 31.34 -10.38
C ALA A 513 10.50 30.67 -11.71
N GLY A 514 11.76 30.84 -12.11
CA GLY A 514 12.31 30.18 -13.31
C GLY A 514 12.28 28.65 -13.21
N PHE A 515 12.66 28.09 -12.06
CA PHE A 515 12.55 26.66 -11.80
C PHE A 515 11.10 26.18 -11.72
N SER A 516 10.18 26.97 -11.15
CA SER A 516 8.74 26.63 -11.15
C SER A 516 8.17 26.57 -12.56
N LEU A 517 8.54 27.52 -13.44
CA LEU A 517 8.16 27.46 -14.86
C LEU A 517 8.73 26.21 -15.54
N LEU A 518 9.99 25.87 -15.26
CA LEU A 518 10.61 24.66 -15.78
C LEU A 518 9.92 23.38 -15.25
N ALA A 519 9.54 23.34 -13.98
CA ALA A 519 8.78 22.23 -13.40
C ALA A 519 7.43 22.05 -14.09
N LEU A 520 6.71 23.15 -14.37
CA LEU A 520 5.46 23.09 -15.14
C LEU A 520 5.67 22.57 -16.56
N CYS A 521 6.77 22.94 -17.22
CA CYS A 521 7.14 22.39 -18.53
C CYS A 521 7.43 20.88 -18.46
N VAL A 522 8.19 20.43 -17.46
CA VAL A 522 8.49 19.00 -17.22
C VAL A 522 7.20 18.22 -16.94
N LEU A 523 6.33 18.73 -16.06
CA LEU A 523 5.04 18.11 -15.75
C LEU A 523 4.15 18.01 -16.98
N LYS A 524 4.09 19.07 -17.80
CA LYS A 524 3.33 19.07 -19.05
C LYS A 524 3.87 18.03 -20.05
N TRP A 525 5.19 17.87 -20.13
CA TRP A 525 5.84 16.87 -20.97
C TRP A 525 5.54 15.44 -20.50
N ILE A 526 5.74 15.14 -19.21
CA ILE A 526 5.41 13.82 -18.63
C ILE A 526 3.93 13.50 -18.80
N SER A 527 3.07 14.49 -18.57
CA SER A 527 1.62 14.38 -18.74
C SER A 527 1.18 14.10 -20.18
N ARG A 528 2.08 14.25 -21.18
CA ARG A 528 1.84 13.85 -22.57
C ARG A 528 2.26 12.41 -22.80
N GLU A 529 3.39 11.98 -22.23
CA GLU A 529 3.90 10.60 -22.36
C GLU A 529 3.09 9.60 -21.52
N ASN A 530 2.51 10.03 -20.40
CA ASN A 530 1.79 9.15 -19.48
C ASN A 530 0.51 9.80 -18.94
N PRO A 531 -0.65 9.55 -19.59
CA PRO A 531 -1.94 10.09 -19.15
C PRO A 531 -2.36 9.64 -17.74
N LEU A 532 -1.94 8.45 -17.30
CA LEU A 532 -2.30 7.92 -15.97
C LEU A 532 -1.76 8.78 -14.83
N GLU A 533 -0.62 9.44 -15.04
CA GLU A 533 0.01 10.30 -14.02
C GLU A 533 -0.89 11.46 -13.59
N ARG A 534 -1.72 11.97 -14.51
CA ARG A 534 -2.69 13.03 -14.16
C ARG A 534 -3.72 12.50 -13.18
N TYR A 535 -4.25 11.31 -13.40
CA TYR A 535 -5.22 10.71 -12.49
C TYR A 535 -4.58 10.48 -11.13
N MET A 536 -3.34 10.00 -11.10
CA MET A 536 -2.60 9.76 -9.85
C MET A 536 -2.31 11.05 -9.06
N LEU A 537 -1.89 12.12 -9.73
CA LEU A 537 -1.61 13.42 -9.09
C LEU A 537 -2.86 14.11 -8.53
N PHE A 538 -4.03 13.84 -9.10
CA PHE A 538 -5.30 14.41 -8.62
C PHE A 538 -6.08 13.47 -7.70
N GLY A 539 -5.53 12.28 -7.38
CA GLY A 539 -6.25 11.26 -6.62
C GLY A 539 -7.53 10.77 -7.31
N LEU A 540 -7.59 10.86 -8.63
CA LEU A 540 -8.73 10.37 -9.43
C LEU A 540 -8.58 8.85 -9.60
N GLY A 541 -9.58 8.09 -9.14
CA GLY A 541 -9.52 6.62 -9.08
C GLY A 541 -9.00 6.07 -7.75
N ALA A 542 -8.61 6.94 -6.82
CA ALA A 542 -8.26 6.54 -5.46
C ALA A 542 -9.53 6.15 -4.66
N PRO A 543 -9.48 5.11 -3.80
CA PRO A 543 -10.59 4.75 -2.93
C PRO A 543 -10.95 5.95 -2.03
N ASN A 544 -12.24 6.11 -1.73
CA ASN A 544 -12.76 7.29 -1.02
C ASN A 544 -12.06 7.49 0.34
N THR A 545 -11.10 8.41 0.39
CA THR A 545 -10.42 8.79 1.61
C THR A 545 -11.44 9.31 2.63
N PRO A 546 -11.48 8.80 3.87
CA PRO A 546 -12.35 9.34 4.90
C PRO A 546 -12.01 10.82 5.17
N VAL A 547 -12.98 11.72 4.95
CA VAL A 547 -12.81 13.18 5.14
C VAL A 547 -12.26 13.52 6.54
N VAL A 548 -12.63 12.74 7.56
CA VAL A 548 -12.15 12.89 8.93
C VAL A 548 -10.63 12.66 9.04
N ALA A 549 -10.08 11.68 8.32
CA ALA A 549 -8.65 11.41 8.30
C ALA A 549 -7.87 12.57 7.67
N VAL A 550 -8.41 13.16 6.60
CA VAL A 550 -7.84 14.36 5.96
C VAL A 550 -7.86 15.56 6.91
N CYS A 551 -8.97 15.77 7.63
CA CYS A 551 -9.07 16.88 8.58
C CYS A 551 -8.13 16.73 9.78
N LEU A 552 -8.02 15.52 10.36
CA LEU A 552 -7.08 15.23 11.46
C LEU A 552 -5.63 15.44 11.01
N LEU A 553 -5.32 15.04 9.78
CA LEU A 553 -4.00 15.25 9.20
C LEU A 553 -3.67 16.74 9.05
N LEU A 554 -4.56 17.52 8.44
CA LEU A 554 -4.33 18.95 8.27
C LEU A 554 -4.19 19.67 9.61
N LEU A 555 -4.89 19.22 10.64
CA LEU A 555 -4.72 19.70 12.01
C LEU A 555 -3.33 19.36 12.57
N ILE A 556 -2.81 18.16 12.33
CA ILE A 556 -1.44 17.78 12.73
C ILE A 556 -0.39 18.64 12.00
N ILE A 557 -0.52 18.79 10.68
CA ILE A 557 0.37 19.63 9.86
C ILE A 557 0.31 21.09 10.33
N ALA A 558 -0.88 21.61 10.59
CA ALA A 558 -1.09 22.97 11.10
C ALA A 558 -0.49 23.15 12.50
N ALA A 559 -0.65 22.18 13.40
CA ALA A 559 -0.06 22.22 14.73
C ALA A 559 1.47 22.19 14.68
N ILE A 560 2.04 21.39 13.77
CA ILE A 560 3.47 21.33 13.51
C ILE A 560 3.97 22.67 12.96
N GLY A 561 3.32 23.20 11.92
CA GLY A 561 3.68 24.49 11.31
C GLY A 561 3.58 25.66 12.30
N ALA A 562 2.52 25.68 13.11
CA ALA A 562 2.35 26.62 14.21
C ALA A 562 3.47 26.48 15.26
N GLY A 563 3.85 25.24 15.61
CA GLY A 563 4.99 24.97 16.49
C GLY A 563 6.32 25.52 15.93
N MET A 564 6.55 25.38 14.62
CA MET A 564 7.75 25.93 13.96
C MET A 564 7.77 27.46 13.95
N LEU A 565 6.62 28.10 13.72
CA LEU A 565 6.46 29.56 13.79
C LEU A 565 6.65 30.09 15.22
N LEU A 566 6.13 29.39 16.24
CA LEU A 566 6.34 29.73 17.65
C LEU A 566 7.81 29.61 18.06
N LEU A 567 8.50 28.58 17.59
CA LEU A 567 9.94 28.39 17.79
C LEU A 567 10.77 29.48 17.11
N TRP A 568 10.37 29.88 15.90
CA TRP A 568 10.97 30.98 15.15
C TRP A 568 10.79 32.32 15.86
N HIS A 569 9.60 32.62 16.36
CA HIS A 569 9.31 33.88 17.05
C HIS A 569 10.02 33.98 18.42
N ARG A 570 10.17 32.87 19.16
CA ARG A 570 10.81 32.86 20.50
C ARG A 570 12.33 32.99 20.48
N ARG A 571 13.00 32.67 19.37
CA ARG A 571 14.46 32.79 19.26
C ARG A 571 14.80 33.88 18.28
N ASN A 572 15.32 35.01 18.78
CA ASN A 572 15.83 36.15 18.04
C ASN A 572 16.14 35.82 16.57
N ALA A 573 15.40 36.47 15.65
CA ALA A 573 15.46 36.29 14.21
C ALA A 573 16.87 36.37 13.59
N GLN A 574 17.87 36.81 14.35
CA GLN A 574 19.28 36.93 13.96
C GLN A 574 20.04 35.60 13.79
N TYR A 575 19.49 34.45 14.18
CA TYR A 575 20.16 33.14 14.02
C TYR A 575 19.24 32.05 13.45
N ILE A 576 18.66 32.28 12.28
CA ILE A 576 18.05 31.17 11.52
C ILE A 576 19.17 30.24 11.10
N ARG A 577 19.24 29.08 11.75
CA ARG A 577 20.23 28.05 11.43
C ARG A 577 19.71 27.19 10.27
N ALA A 578 20.61 26.69 9.43
CA ALA A 578 20.29 25.82 8.28
C ALA A 578 19.41 24.61 8.65
N GLU A 579 19.55 24.13 9.88
CA GLU A 579 18.79 23.02 10.46
C GLU A 579 17.28 23.36 10.58
N TRP A 580 16.90 24.65 10.72
CA TRP A 580 15.48 25.07 10.75
C TRP A 580 14.84 24.99 9.38
N LEU A 581 15.51 25.53 8.37
CA LEU A 581 15.03 25.55 6.99
C LEU A 581 14.89 24.14 6.44
N ILE A 582 15.86 23.26 6.70
CA ILE A 582 15.73 21.85 6.27
C ILE A 582 14.61 21.12 7.01
N THR A 583 14.43 21.36 8.31
CA THR A 583 13.31 20.76 9.07
C THR A 583 11.97 21.19 8.48
N MET A 584 11.86 22.46 8.06
CA MET A 584 10.65 22.98 7.43
C MET A 584 10.39 22.31 6.08
N ALA A 585 11.44 22.09 5.28
CA ALA A 585 11.32 21.42 3.98
C ALA A 585 10.78 20.00 4.18
N VAL A 586 11.34 19.27 5.15
CA VAL A 586 10.89 17.91 5.47
C VAL A 586 9.44 17.91 5.96
N VAL A 587 9.00 18.89 6.75
CA VAL A 587 7.59 19.00 7.17
C VAL A 587 6.66 19.16 5.96
N VAL A 588 7.01 20.02 5.00
CA VAL A 588 6.21 20.21 3.78
C VAL A 588 6.14 18.90 3.00
N TYR A 589 7.29 18.27 2.76
CA TYR A 589 7.38 16.99 2.05
C TYR A 589 6.55 15.87 2.72
N VAL A 590 6.66 15.76 4.04
CA VAL A 590 5.86 14.80 4.84
C VAL A 590 4.37 15.10 4.72
N SER A 591 3.99 16.37 4.76
CA SER A 591 2.59 16.79 4.65
C SER A 591 1.96 16.31 3.34
N GLU A 592 2.70 16.49 2.23
CA GLU A 592 2.29 16.02 0.91
C GLU A 592 2.30 14.49 0.80
N GLY A 593 3.30 13.83 1.39
CA GLY A 593 3.36 12.38 1.48
C GLY A 593 2.16 11.78 2.22
N ILE A 594 1.65 12.45 3.25
CA ILE A 594 0.44 11.97 3.95
C ILE A 594 -0.81 12.20 3.09
N VAL A 595 -0.88 13.29 2.30
CA VAL A 595 -1.96 13.46 1.30
C VAL A 595 -1.94 12.31 0.28
N TYR A 596 -0.77 11.87 -0.16
CA TYR A 596 -0.64 10.69 -1.02
C TYR A 596 -1.10 9.40 -0.31
N ALA A 597 -0.68 9.18 0.93
CA ALA A 597 -1.12 8.04 1.73
C ALA A 597 -2.64 8.06 2.01
N LEU A 598 -3.26 9.23 1.95
CA LEU A 598 -4.71 9.38 2.05
C LEU A 598 -5.42 9.07 0.74
N TRP A 599 -4.91 9.57 -0.40
CA TRP A 599 -5.44 9.20 -1.72
C TRP A 599 -5.41 7.68 -1.89
N TYR A 600 -4.26 7.07 -1.64
CA TYR A 600 -4.08 5.63 -1.72
C TYR A 600 -4.05 5.04 -0.31
N PHE A 601 -5.21 5.02 0.37
CA PHE A 601 -5.27 4.59 1.76
C PHE A 601 -4.72 3.18 1.94
N SER A 602 -3.49 3.12 2.43
CA SER A 602 -2.88 1.89 2.89
C SER A 602 -1.72 2.19 3.84
N ASP A 603 -1.63 1.38 4.88
CA ASP A 603 -0.64 1.52 5.94
C ASP A 603 0.80 1.51 5.41
N HIS A 604 1.05 0.71 4.38
CA HIS A 604 2.33 0.61 3.68
C HIS A 604 2.69 1.82 2.81
N HIS A 605 1.79 2.75 2.49
CA HIS A 605 2.17 4.02 1.86
C HIS A 605 2.73 5.01 2.90
N PHE A 606 2.31 4.88 4.15
CA PHE A 606 2.73 5.74 5.25
C PHE A 606 4.07 5.30 5.86
N TYR A 607 4.23 4.02 6.18
CA TYR A 607 5.39 3.56 6.96
C TYR A 607 6.77 3.64 6.28
N PRO A 608 6.97 3.32 4.98
CA PRO A 608 8.30 3.34 4.37
C PRO A 608 8.80 4.75 4.08
N VAL A 609 7.88 5.67 3.74
CA VAL A 609 8.24 6.99 3.21
C VAL A 609 7.92 8.08 4.23
N VAL A 610 6.67 8.18 4.66
CA VAL A 610 6.20 9.31 5.44
C VAL A 610 6.67 9.26 6.89
N PHE A 611 6.56 8.11 7.53
CA PHE A 611 6.88 7.96 8.95
C PHE A 611 8.34 8.30 9.29
N PRO A 612 9.36 7.82 8.55
CA PRO A 612 10.77 8.13 8.86
C PRO A 612 11.08 9.62 8.71
N TRP A 613 10.56 10.26 7.66
CA TRP A 613 10.69 11.70 7.45
C TRP A 613 9.92 12.50 8.50
N THR A 614 8.79 11.99 9.01
CA THR A 614 8.07 12.60 10.14
C THR A 614 8.93 12.61 11.40
N ILE A 615 9.56 11.49 11.73
CA ILE A 615 10.46 11.42 12.89
C ILE A 615 11.70 12.30 12.68
N PHE A 616 12.24 12.34 11.47
CA PHE A 616 13.30 13.26 11.09
C PHE A 616 12.93 14.72 11.41
N ALA A 617 11.73 15.15 10.98
CA ALA A 617 11.23 16.50 11.26
C ALA A 617 11.05 16.78 12.76
N LEU A 618 10.50 15.82 13.51
CA LEU A 618 10.31 15.95 14.96
C LEU A 618 11.65 16.06 15.70
N VAL A 619 12.66 15.27 15.33
CA VAL A 619 14.02 15.37 15.87
C VAL A 619 14.62 16.73 15.53
N GLY A 620 14.40 17.23 14.31
CA GLY A 620 14.77 18.59 13.92
C GLY A 620 14.13 19.66 14.83
N MET A 621 12.84 19.54 15.12
CA MET A 621 12.13 20.47 16.03
C MET A 621 12.65 20.43 17.45
N LEU A 622 12.90 19.25 17.99
CA LEU A 622 13.49 19.09 19.33
C LEU A 622 14.91 19.67 19.38
N TRP A 623 15.72 19.38 18.36
CA TRP A 623 17.06 19.95 18.19
C TRP A 623 17.03 21.48 18.28
N MET A 624 16.08 22.09 17.57
CA MET A 624 15.86 23.53 17.58
C MET A 624 15.38 24.04 18.94
N TYR A 625 14.36 23.42 19.54
CA TYR A 625 13.80 23.81 20.84
C TYR A 625 14.87 23.88 21.93
N TYR A 626 15.76 22.89 22.00
CA TYR A 626 16.86 22.84 22.98
C TYR A 626 18.14 23.56 22.53
N GLY A 627 18.26 23.93 21.25
CA GLY A 627 19.32 24.80 20.73
C GLY A 627 20.65 24.13 20.43
N GLY A 628 20.63 22.81 20.25
CA GLY A 628 21.80 21.99 19.92
C GLY A 628 22.85 21.92 21.04
N GLU A 629 23.27 23.05 21.59
CA GLU A 629 24.27 23.16 22.66
C GLU A 629 23.76 22.63 24.01
N LYS A 630 22.50 22.86 24.38
CA LYS A 630 21.93 22.28 25.61
C LYS A 630 21.71 20.76 25.49
N LEU A 631 21.41 20.29 24.27
CA LEU A 631 21.32 18.87 23.94
C LEU A 631 22.70 18.19 24.06
N LYS A 632 23.78 18.89 23.68
CA LYS A 632 25.18 18.47 23.92
C LYS A 632 25.55 18.43 25.41
N LEU A 633 24.98 19.30 26.25
CA LEU A 633 25.33 19.41 27.68
C LEU A 633 24.54 18.46 28.60
N GLN A 634 23.35 18.00 28.20
CA GLN A 634 22.52 17.05 28.98
C GLN A 634 22.88 15.57 28.76
N LYS A 635 24.09 15.31 28.24
CA LYS A 635 24.63 13.97 27.98
C LYS A 635 24.72 13.15 29.26
N SER A 636 23.66 12.41 29.61
CA SER A 636 23.87 11.17 30.34
C SER A 636 24.19 10.10 29.30
N ALA A 637 25.40 9.53 29.39
CA ALA A 637 25.73 8.30 28.69
C ALA A 637 24.65 7.22 28.88
N PHE A 638 23.88 7.34 29.97
CA PHE A 638 22.67 6.58 30.28
C PHE A 638 21.52 6.75 29.25
N LEU A 639 21.13 7.96 28.83
CA LEU A 639 20.08 8.13 27.80
C LEU A 639 20.52 7.59 26.45
N VAL A 640 21.80 7.76 26.10
CA VAL A 640 22.37 7.19 24.88
C VAL A 640 22.41 5.65 24.99
N ALA A 641 22.88 5.10 26.11
CA ALA A 641 22.91 3.65 26.34
C ALA A 641 21.51 3.02 26.42
N ILE A 642 20.51 3.72 26.96
CA ILE A 642 19.10 3.29 26.93
C ILE A 642 18.57 3.35 25.51
N SER A 643 18.80 4.45 24.80
CA SER A 643 18.32 4.58 23.42
C SER A 643 18.90 3.46 22.56
N ILE A 644 20.16 3.08 22.79
CA ILE A 644 20.84 2.02 22.06
C ILE A 644 20.40 0.64 22.49
N SER A 645 20.30 0.39 23.80
CA SER A 645 19.75 -0.87 24.30
C SER A 645 18.32 -1.08 23.80
N PHE A 646 17.52 0.00 23.74
CA PHE A 646 16.18 -0.01 23.18
C PHE A 646 16.20 -0.18 21.66
N SER A 647 17.12 0.49 20.94
CA SER A 647 17.33 0.31 19.50
C SER A 647 17.65 -1.14 19.17
N PHE A 648 18.60 -1.71 19.91
CA PHE A 648 19.09 -3.06 19.76
C PHE A 648 17.99 -4.08 20.09
N LEU A 649 17.28 -3.88 21.20
CA LEU A 649 16.14 -4.70 21.56
C LEU A 649 15.05 -4.63 20.51
N LEU A 650 14.71 -3.43 20.03
CA LEU A 650 13.65 -3.23 19.06
C LEU A 650 14.04 -3.81 17.70
N VAL A 651 15.31 -3.69 17.30
CA VAL A 651 15.89 -4.35 16.12
C VAL A 651 15.85 -5.86 16.23
N ILE A 652 16.24 -6.44 17.38
CA ILE A 652 16.21 -7.89 17.59
C ILE A 652 14.76 -8.37 17.58
N VAL A 653 13.88 -7.70 18.31
CA VAL A 653 12.45 -8.05 18.37
C VAL A 653 11.81 -7.87 17.01
N THR A 654 12.17 -6.85 16.25
CA THR A 654 11.75 -6.63 14.86
C THR A 654 12.23 -7.74 13.96
N GLY A 655 13.53 -8.05 13.96
CA GLY A 655 14.12 -9.10 13.13
C GLY A 655 13.52 -10.46 13.48
N MET A 656 13.33 -10.74 14.76
CA MET A 656 12.63 -11.93 15.25
C MET A 656 11.15 -11.92 14.87
N HIS A 657 10.48 -10.77 14.91
CA HIS A 657 9.08 -10.65 14.51
C HIS A 657 8.92 -10.88 13.01
N LEU A 658 9.69 -10.19 12.16
CA LEU A 658 9.71 -10.40 10.71
C LEU A 658 10.07 -11.85 10.35
N TYR A 659 11.04 -12.45 11.06
CA TYR A 659 11.43 -13.84 10.83
C TYR A 659 10.39 -14.85 11.34
N SER A 660 9.76 -14.59 12.48
CA SER A 660 8.67 -15.44 13.04
C SER A 660 7.36 -15.29 12.28
N GLN A 661 7.12 -14.11 11.69
CA GLN A 661 6.04 -13.77 10.76
C GLN A 661 6.46 -14.01 9.31
N ASN A 662 7.49 -14.82 9.05
CA ASN A 662 7.78 -15.24 7.68
C ASN A 662 6.72 -16.25 7.24
N GLN A 663 5.50 -15.76 7.10
CA GLN A 663 4.30 -16.50 6.74
C GLN A 663 4.50 -17.12 5.36
N ILE A 664 5.23 -16.44 4.45
CA ILE A 664 5.71 -17.00 3.19
C ILE A 664 6.50 -18.29 3.46
N ALA A 665 7.56 -18.25 4.28
CA ALA A 665 8.32 -19.47 4.60
C ALA A 665 7.47 -20.55 5.30
N SER A 666 6.38 -20.19 5.99
CA SER A 666 5.45 -21.18 6.54
C SER A 666 4.59 -21.85 5.46
N VAL A 667 4.17 -21.11 4.42
CA VAL A 667 3.48 -21.67 3.25
C VAL A 667 4.41 -22.63 2.51
N PHE A 668 5.66 -22.23 2.23
CA PHE A 668 6.66 -23.09 1.57
C PHE A 668 7.08 -24.32 2.39
N LYS A 669 6.78 -24.39 3.68
CA LYS A 669 6.95 -25.62 4.49
C LYS A 669 5.76 -26.56 4.37
N GLY A 670 4.57 -26.01 4.09
CA GLY A 670 3.32 -26.74 3.96
C GLY A 670 2.93 -27.05 2.51
N HIS A 671 3.80 -26.77 1.54
CA HIS A 671 3.53 -26.96 0.11
C HIS A 671 4.68 -27.65 -0.59
N VAL A 672 4.39 -28.23 -1.75
CA VAL A 672 5.43 -28.66 -2.69
C VAL A 672 6.04 -27.42 -3.32
N ASN A 673 7.36 -27.33 -3.26
CA ASN A 673 8.11 -26.20 -3.79
C ASN A 673 8.65 -26.56 -5.18
N TYR A 674 8.37 -25.70 -6.15
CA TYR A 674 8.82 -25.83 -7.52
C TYR A 674 9.86 -24.75 -7.83
N ASP A 675 10.91 -25.18 -8.52
CA ASP A 675 11.98 -24.31 -8.96
C ASP A 675 11.70 -23.87 -10.39
N TRP A 676 11.21 -22.63 -10.56
CA TRP A 676 10.98 -22.05 -11.87
C TRP A 676 12.30 -21.59 -12.49
N ASN A 677 12.90 -22.51 -13.23
CA ASN A 677 14.19 -22.33 -13.91
C ASN A 677 14.05 -21.74 -15.33
N PHE A 678 12.92 -21.07 -15.62
CA PHE A 678 12.78 -20.26 -16.82
C PHE A 678 13.86 -19.16 -16.85
N SER A 679 14.33 -18.78 -18.04
CA SER A 679 15.39 -17.78 -18.21
C SER A 679 15.08 -16.44 -17.52
N SER A 680 13.80 -16.10 -17.44
CA SER A 680 13.22 -14.87 -16.92
C SER A 680 12.62 -14.99 -15.51
N ALA A 681 12.63 -16.17 -14.88
CA ALA A 681 12.08 -16.38 -13.54
C ALA A 681 13.17 -16.37 -12.45
N GLY A 682 13.87 -17.49 -12.27
CA GLY A 682 14.95 -17.64 -11.28
C GLY A 682 14.49 -17.63 -9.82
N PHE A 683 13.24 -18.03 -9.54
CA PHE A 683 12.64 -18.07 -8.19
C PHE A 683 12.02 -19.43 -7.87
N ALA A 684 11.76 -19.69 -6.59
CA ALA A 684 10.96 -20.82 -6.12
C ALA A 684 9.51 -20.39 -5.92
N THR A 685 8.57 -21.29 -6.19
CA THR A 685 7.13 -21.03 -6.03
C THR A 685 6.36 -22.29 -5.67
N THR A 686 5.15 -22.14 -5.16
CA THR A 686 4.17 -23.21 -4.93
C THR A 686 3.38 -23.57 -6.19
N MET A 687 3.50 -22.77 -7.26
CA MET A 687 2.88 -23.00 -8.56
C MET A 687 3.56 -24.12 -9.35
N GLN A 688 2.79 -25.13 -9.78
CA GLN A 688 3.29 -26.18 -10.66
C GLN A 688 3.79 -25.59 -11.99
N PRO A 689 4.98 -25.98 -12.49
CA PRO A 689 5.57 -25.37 -13.68
C PRO A 689 4.89 -25.80 -14.99
N GLY A 690 4.30 -27.00 -15.05
CA GLY A 690 3.79 -27.61 -16.29
C GLY A 690 2.84 -26.73 -17.11
N PRO A 691 1.78 -26.14 -16.51
CA PRO A 691 0.87 -25.25 -17.24
C PRO A 691 1.56 -24.01 -17.82
N VAL A 692 2.54 -23.45 -17.09
CA VAL A 692 3.32 -22.30 -17.54
C VAL A 692 4.31 -22.71 -18.64
N GLU A 693 4.97 -23.86 -18.51
CA GLU A 693 5.84 -24.44 -19.55
C GLU A 693 5.10 -24.62 -20.88
N ASP A 694 3.88 -25.14 -20.84
CA ASP A 694 3.06 -25.31 -22.04
C ASP A 694 2.66 -23.95 -22.66
N ALA A 695 2.27 -22.98 -21.83
CA ALA A 695 1.98 -21.63 -22.30
C ALA A 695 3.21 -20.95 -22.94
N LEU A 696 4.39 -21.07 -22.31
CA LEU A 696 5.64 -20.52 -22.83
C LEU A 696 6.05 -21.20 -24.14
N ARG A 697 5.83 -22.51 -24.28
CA ARG A 697 6.03 -23.26 -25.53
C ARG A 697 5.14 -22.71 -26.64
N LEU A 698 3.86 -22.45 -26.37
CA LEU A 698 2.93 -21.88 -27.35
C LEU A 698 3.34 -20.46 -27.76
N ILE A 699 3.74 -19.62 -26.80
CA ILE A 699 4.22 -18.26 -27.10
C ILE A 699 5.51 -18.33 -27.93
N ALA A 700 6.44 -19.21 -27.60
CA ALA A 700 7.67 -19.38 -28.38
C ALA A 700 7.41 -19.90 -29.80
N LYS A 701 6.36 -20.70 -30.00
CA LYS A 701 6.00 -21.28 -31.30
C LYS A 701 5.25 -20.31 -32.22
N TYR A 702 4.42 -19.43 -31.67
CA TYR A 702 3.51 -18.57 -32.45
C TYR A 702 3.77 -17.06 -32.27
N GLY A 703 4.52 -16.67 -31.24
CA GLY A 703 4.84 -15.27 -30.93
C GLY A 703 6.20 -14.87 -31.50
N ASP A 704 6.36 -14.87 -32.82
CA ASP A 704 7.61 -14.45 -33.46
C ASP A 704 7.91 -12.95 -33.21
N GLU A 705 6.85 -12.15 -33.06
CA GLU A 705 6.92 -10.72 -32.76
C GLU A 705 7.48 -10.44 -31.35
N GLU A 706 8.14 -9.30 -31.17
CA GLU A 706 8.67 -8.90 -29.85
C GLU A 706 7.56 -8.62 -28.84
N CYS A 707 6.44 -8.06 -29.31
CA CYS A 707 5.23 -7.90 -28.54
C CYS A 707 4.12 -8.81 -29.04
N VAL A 708 3.28 -9.27 -28.13
CA VAL A 708 2.20 -10.21 -28.45
C VAL A 708 0.88 -9.73 -27.82
N HIS A 709 -0.23 -10.11 -28.46
CA HIS A 709 -1.57 -9.77 -27.97
C HIS A 709 -2.11 -10.88 -27.08
N PHE A 710 -2.51 -10.50 -25.87
CA PHE A 710 -3.17 -11.40 -24.92
C PHE A 710 -4.59 -10.96 -24.64
N ILE A 711 -5.47 -11.93 -24.39
CA ILE A 711 -6.72 -11.80 -23.63
C ILE A 711 -6.72 -12.95 -22.61
N SER A 712 -5.88 -12.84 -21.58
CA SER A 712 -5.78 -13.85 -20.52
C SER A 712 -5.47 -13.22 -19.17
N ARG A 713 -5.96 -13.82 -18.08
CA ARG A 713 -5.66 -13.39 -16.70
C ARG A 713 -4.17 -13.48 -16.35
N TYR A 714 -3.41 -14.23 -17.15
CA TYR A 714 -1.97 -14.44 -16.99
C TYR A 714 -1.13 -13.45 -17.82
N ASP A 715 -1.73 -12.41 -18.39
CA ASP A 715 -1.05 -11.34 -19.15
C ASP A 715 -0.01 -10.56 -18.32
N VAL A 716 -0.11 -10.62 -16.98
CA VAL A 716 0.86 -10.01 -16.06
C VAL A 716 2.17 -10.79 -15.93
N ILE A 717 2.16 -12.09 -16.25
CA ILE A 717 3.28 -12.99 -15.98
C ILE A 717 3.82 -13.66 -17.24
N LEU A 718 2.96 -14.15 -18.12
CA LEU A 718 3.37 -14.93 -19.30
C LEU A 718 4.23 -14.13 -20.28
N PRO A 719 3.92 -12.87 -20.65
CA PRO A 719 4.79 -12.10 -21.54
C PRO A 719 6.17 -11.89 -20.92
N ALA A 720 6.22 -11.49 -19.65
CA ALA A 720 7.48 -11.28 -18.94
C ALA A 720 8.30 -12.57 -18.87
N LEU A 721 7.65 -13.72 -18.62
CA LEU A 721 8.32 -15.01 -18.63
C LEU A 721 8.78 -15.45 -20.02
N ALA A 722 8.06 -15.11 -21.07
CA ALA A 722 8.43 -15.38 -22.45
C ALA A 722 9.50 -14.40 -23.00
N ASN A 723 9.93 -13.40 -22.21
CA ASN A 723 10.70 -12.25 -22.71
C ASN A 723 10.01 -11.59 -23.91
N LYS A 724 8.72 -11.29 -23.75
CA LYS A 724 7.88 -10.59 -24.71
C LYS A 724 7.22 -9.39 -24.04
N CYS A 725 6.90 -8.37 -24.82
CA CYS A 725 6.06 -7.26 -24.37
C CYS A 725 4.58 -7.51 -24.65
N MET A 726 3.72 -6.85 -23.89
CA MET A 726 2.31 -6.76 -24.22
C MET A 726 2.14 -5.80 -25.40
N ALA A 727 1.43 -6.21 -26.45
CA ALA A 727 1.18 -5.39 -27.64
C ALA A 727 0.19 -4.23 -27.38
N GLY A 728 -0.73 -4.38 -26.43
CA GLY A 728 -1.68 -3.32 -26.08
C GLY A 728 -1.05 -2.08 -25.42
N GLN A 729 -1.87 -1.04 -25.24
CA GLN A 729 -1.50 0.22 -24.56
C GLN A 729 -1.63 0.13 -23.03
N PHE A 730 -1.95 -1.05 -22.50
CA PHE A 730 -2.29 -1.27 -21.11
C PHE A 730 -1.20 -2.09 -20.43
N VAL A 731 -0.96 -1.83 -19.14
CA VAL A 731 -0.04 -2.63 -18.34
C VAL A 731 -0.59 -4.04 -18.14
N THR A 732 -1.88 -4.13 -17.81
CA THR A 732 -2.68 -5.35 -17.64
C THR A 732 -4.08 -5.07 -18.19
N LEU A 733 -4.76 -6.09 -18.72
CA LEU A 733 -6.15 -5.94 -19.18
C LEU A 733 -7.14 -5.86 -18.02
N THR A 734 -6.89 -6.63 -16.97
CA THR A 734 -7.77 -6.73 -15.80
C THR A 734 -7.84 -5.45 -14.97
N ASP A 735 -6.80 -4.60 -14.96
CA ASP A 735 -6.84 -3.33 -14.22
C ASP A 735 -7.57 -2.19 -14.97
N ILE A 736 -7.80 -2.34 -16.28
CA ILE A 736 -8.35 -1.25 -17.10
C ILE A 736 -9.85 -1.32 -17.28
N PHE A 737 -10.51 -2.46 -17.01
CA PHE A 737 -11.94 -2.62 -17.25
C PHE A 737 -12.82 -1.95 -16.18
N VAL A 738 -12.65 -0.63 -16.05
CA VAL A 738 -13.43 0.23 -15.15
C VAL A 738 -14.75 0.63 -15.82
N THR A 739 -14.74 0.94 -17.12
CA THR A 739 -15.95 1.32 -17.86
C THR A 739 -16.04 0.63 -19.23
N GLN A 740 -17.20 0.78 -19.90
CA GLN A 740 -17.39 0.30 -21.27
C GLN A 740 -16.38 0.91 -22.25
N LYS A 741 -15.97 2.17 -22.02
CA LYS A 741 -15.00 2.84 -22.86
C LYS A 741 -13.66 2.10 -22.90
N GLU A 742 -13.14 1.67 -21.75
CA GLU A 742 -11.86 0.95 -21.70
C GLU A 742 -11.97 -0.44 -22.34
N LYS A 743 -13.13 -1.11 -22.22
CA LYS A 743 -13.42 -2.35 -22.96
C LYS A 743 -13.38 -2.12 -24.47
N ASP A 744 -14.07 -1.08 -24.96
CA ASP A 744 -14.09 -0.73 -26.38
C ASP A 744 -12.68 -0.35 -26.88
N MET A 745 -11.86 0.31 -26.05
CA MET A 745 -10.47 0.59 -26.37
C MET A 745 -9.65 -0.69 -26.54
N ALA A 746 -9.82 -1.70 -25.68
CA ALA A 746 -9.15 -2.98 -25.83
C ALA A 746 -9.57 -3.71 -27.12
N VAL A 747 -10.87 -3.73 -27.43
CA VAL A 747 -11.40 -4.30 -28.68
C VAL A 747 -10.83 -3.57 -29.89
N ASN A 748 -10.90 -2.23 -29.91
CA ASN A 748 -10.42 -1.42 -31.03
C ASN A 748 -8.93 -1.61 -31.25
N THR A 749 -8.13 -1.69 -30.18
CA THR A 749 -6.68 -1.96 -30.29
C THR A 749 -6.42 -3.26 -31.05
N ILE A 750 -7.10 -4.36 -30.70
CA ILE A 750 -6.94 -5.64 -31.39
C ILE A 750 -7.45 -5.58 -32.83
N MET A 751 -8.54 -4.85 -33.08
CA MET A 751 -9.14 -4.71 -34.41
C MET A 751 -8.35 -3.79 -35.35
N GLU A 752 -7.59 -2.84 -34.81
CA GLU A 752 -6.72 -1.92 -35.53
C GLU A 752 -5.34 -2.54 -35.80
N ASP A 753 -4.73 -3.16 -34.79
CA ASP A 753 -3.42 -3.81 -34.91
C ASP A 753 -3.51 -5.09 -35.75
N GLN A 754 -4.67 -5.76 -35.70
CA GLN A 754 -5.00 -6.97 -36.45
C GLN A 754 -3.92 -8.07 -36.41
N PRO A 755 -3.49 -8.50 -35.21
CA PRO A 755 -2.41 -9.44 -35.05
C PRO A 755 -2.66 -10.76 -35.78
N ILE A 756 -1.59 -11.39 -36.26
CA ILE A 756 -1.68 -12.73 -36.89
C ILE A 756 -2.14 -13.75 -35.85
N TYR A 757 -1.63 -13.66 -34.63
CA TYR A 757 -1.95 -14.55 -33.52
C TYR A 757 -2.44 -13.79 -32.29
N LEU A 758 -3.45 -14.35 -31.64
CA LEU A 758 -4.03 -13.85 -30.39
C LEU A 758 -3.96 -14.95 -29.34
N PHE A 759 -3.34 -14.66 -28.20
CA PHE A 759 -3.23 -15.60 -27.07
C PHE A 759 -4.37 -15.35 -26.09
N VAL A 760 -5.32 -16.27 -26.01
CA VAL A 760 -6.54 -16.12 -25.22
C VAL A 760 -6.53 -17.11 -24.08
N ASP A 761 -7.14 -16.79 -22.94
CA ASP A 761 -7.31 -17.74 -21.84
C ASP A 761 -7.97 -19.03 -22.34
N SER A 762 -7.40 -20.19 -22.00
CA SER A 762 -7.93 -21.47 -22.49
C SER A 762 -9.35 -21.74 -22.02
N ASP A 763 -9.73 -21.17 -20.89
CA ASP A 763 -11.03 -21.27 -20.24
C ASP A 763 -11.82 -19.96 -20.32
N ILE A 764 -11.52 -19.05 -21.26
CA ILE A 764 -12.14 -17.71 -21.35
C ILE A 764 -13.68 -17.74 -21.33
N GLY A 765 -14.29 -18.81 -21.84
CA GLY A 765 -15.74 -18.99 -21.89
C GLY A 765 -16.37 -19.62 -20.65
N ARG A 766 -15.59 -20.00 -19.62
CA ARG A 766 -16.15 -20.61 -18.40
C ARG A 766 -16.82 -19.57 -17.52
N THR A 767 -17.66 -20.03 -16.62
CA THR A 767 -18.21 -19.18 -15.56
C THR A 767 -17.27 -19.14 -14.37
N PHE A 768 -16.89 -17.92 -13.97
CA PHE A 768 -16.07 -17.67 -12.78
C PHE A 768 -16.89 -17.68 -11.49
N ALA A 769 -18.16 -18.09 -11.56
CA ALA A 769 -19.04 -18.08 -10.41
C ALA A 769 -18.58 -19.02 -9.29
N GLY A 770 -17.96 -20.15 -9.66
CA GLY A 770 -17.41 -21.17 -8.76
C GLY A 770 -16.11 -20.78 -8.06
N ASP A 771 -15.42 -19.74 -8.55
CA ASP A 771 -14.16 -19.26 -7.95
C ASP A 771 -14.39 -18.34 -6.76
N ILE A 772 -15.65 -18.11 -6.40
CA ILE A 772 -16.05 -17.18 -5.34
C ILE A 772 -16.42 -17.99 -4.10
N PRO A 773 -15.74 -17.75 -2.97
CA PRO A 773 -16.06 -18.44 -1.73
C PRO A 773 -17.53 -18.24 -1.36
N ALA A 774 -18.17 -19.30 -0.86
CA ALA A 774 -19.52 -19.22 -0.34
C ALA A 774 -19.55 -18.61 1.08
N PRO A 775 -20.51 -17.73 1.40
CA PRO A 775 -20.64 -17.14 2.72
C PRO A 775 -21.00 -18.18 3.79
N GLY A 776 -20.55 -17.99 5.03
CA GLY A 776 -20.86 -18.84 6.18
C GLY A 776 -20.01 -20.11 6.30
N GLN A 777 -18.97 -20.25 5.50
CA GLN A 777 -18.08 -21.42 5.46
C GLN A 777 -16.93 -21.34 6.49
N LEU A 778 -16.02 -22.32 6.46
CA LEU A 778 -14.91 -22.42 7.41
C LEU A 778 -14.01 -21.18 7.45
N LEU A 779 -13.89 -20.45 6.33
CA LEU A 779 -13.15 -19.20 6.26
C LEU A 779 -13.69 -18.24 7.34
N ASP A 780 -14.99 -17.97 7.37
CA ASP A 780 -15.65 -17.12 8.39
C ASP A 780 -15.45 -17.61 9.83
N ARG A 781 -15.19 -18.91 10.03
CA ARG A 781 -15.01 -19.51 11.38
C ARG A 781 -13.56 -19.45 11.87
N ILE A 782 -12.58 -19.45 10.97
CA ILE A 782 -11.15 -19.53 11.31
C ILE A 782 -10.43 -18.20 11.03
N SER A 783 -10.82 -17.47 9.99
CA SER A 783 -10.36 -16.10 9.78
C SER A 783 -11.14 -15.12 10.67
N SER A 784 -10.62 -13.90 10.85
CA SER A 784 -11.48 -12.86 11.41
C SER A 784 -12.69 -12.66 10.49
N PRO A 785 -13.88 -12.36 11.03
CA PRO A 785 -15.08 -12.08 10.22
C PRO A 785 -14.89 -10.94 9.20
N THR A 786 -13.96 -10.01 9.46
CA THR A 786 -13.62 -8.92 8.55
C THR A 786 -12.86 -9.42 7.31
N MET A 787 -11.87 -10.29 7.52
CA MET A 787 -11.03 -10.83 6.44
C MET A 787 -11.84 -11.69 5.46
N SER A 788 -12.88 -12.39 5.93
CA SER A 788 -13.70 -13.21 5.02
C SER A 788 -14.60 -12.36 4.11
N ILE A 789 -15.22 -11.30 4.63
CA ILE A 789 -16.07 -10.39 3.85
C ILE A 789 -15.24 -9.66 2.79
N SER A 790 -14.06 -9.15 3.17
CA SER A 790 -13.15 -8.45 2.26
C SER A 790 -12.72 -9.36 1.10
N ASN A 791 -12.26 -10.58 1.42
CA ASN A 791 -11.85 -11.57 0.42
C ASN A 791 -12.97 -11.95 -0.55
N MET A 792 -14.21 -12.06 -0.08
CA MET A 792 -15.36 -12.36 -0.95
C MET A 792 -15.59 -11.28 -1.99
N LYS A 793 -15.64 -10.00 -1.60
CA LYS A 793 -15.84 -8.89 -2.53
C LYS A 793 -14.72 -8.75 -3.55
N VAL A 794 -13.49 -9.02 -3.11
CA VAL A 794 -12.33 -9.02 -4.00
C VAL A 794 -12.45 -10.16 -5.01
N ALA A 795 -12.81 -11.37 -4.59
CA ALA A 795 -13.04 -12.50 -5.50
C ALA A 795 -14.20 -12.21 -6.49
N GLU A 796 -15.24 -11.48 -6.06
CA GLU A 796 -16.34 -11.02 -6.91
C GLU A 796 -15.91 -10.03 -7.97
N SER A 797 -15.15 -9.02 -7.54
CA SER A 797 -14.56 -8.06 -8.46
C SER A 797 -13.70 -8.79 -9.49
N ARG A 798 -12.89 -9.77 -9.06
CA ARG A 798 -12.11 -10.62 -9.96
C ARG A 798 -12.98 -11.33 -10.99
N ALA A 799 -13.98 -12.10 -10.55
CA ALA A 799 -14.83 -12.85 -11.48
C ALA A 799 -15.53 -11.93 -12.49
N LEU A 800 -15.94 -10.74 -12.06
CA LEU A 800 -16.51 -9.72 -12.93
C LEU A 800 -15.50 -9.26 -13.99
N PHE A 801 -14.27 -8.93 -13.59
CA PHE A 801 -13.21 -8.52 -14.52
C PHE A 801 -12.85 -9.61 -15.53
N LEU A 802 -12.80 -10.87 -15.09
CA LEU A 802 -12.60 -12.01 -15.99
C LEU A 802 -13.79 -12.17 -16.97
N GLY A 803 -15.01 -11.90 -16.52
CA GLY A 803 -16.19 -11.82 -17.40
C GLY A 803 -16.07 -10.72 -18.47
N TYR A 804 -15.46 -9.59 -18.15
CA TYR A 804 -15.19 -8.55 -19.15
C TYR A 804 -14.13 -8.95 -20.18
N MET A 805 -13.17 -9.80 -19.81
CA MET A 805 -12.21 -10.36 -20.77
C MET A 805 -12.91 -11.21 -21.82
N PHE A 806 -13.91 -11.99 -21.40
CA PHE A 806 -14.75 -12.75 -22.31
C PHE A 806 -15.52 -11.85 -23.27
N ASP A 807 -16.13 -10.76 -22.78
CA ASP A 807 -16.81 -9.77 -23.64
C ASP A 807 -15.86 -9.20 -24.72
N VAL A 808 -14.60 -8.89 -24.35
CA VAL A 808 -13.58 -8.41 -25.29
C VAL A 808 -13.23 -9.47 -26.33
N PHE A 809 -13.06 -10.72 -25.90
CA PHE A 809 -12.76 -11.83 -26.81
C PHE A 809 -13.92 -12.07 -27.80
N GLU A 810 -15.16 -12.15 -27.32
CA GLU A 810 -16.33 -12.37 -28.19
C GLU A 810 -16.49 -11.28 -29.26
N ALA A 811 -16.17 -10.03 -28.93
CA ALA A 811 -16.21 -8.93 -29.89
C ALA A 811 -15.22 -9.09 -31.06
N VAL A 812 -14.09 -9.77 -30.84
CA VAL A 812 -13.07 -10.00 -31.88
C VAL A 812 -13.07 -11.42 -32.45
N ARG A 813 -13.70 -12.37 -31.76
CA ARG A 813 -13.66 -13.82 -32.04
C ARG A 813 -13.98 -14.17 -33.49
N GLY A 814 -14.95 -13.50 -34.11
CA GLY A 814 -15.35 -13.74 -35.50
C GLY A 814 -14.25 -13.44 -36.56
N LYS A 815 -13.12 -12.85 -36.16
CA LYS A 815 -11.95 -12.60 -37.03
C LYS A 815 -10.84 -13.64 -36.87
N TYR A 816 -11.00 -14.58 -35.95
CA TYR A 816 -9.98 -15.56 -35.61
C TYR A 816 -10.54 -16.99 -35.56
N VAL A 817 -9.66 -17.95 -35.84
CA VAL A 817 -9.91 -19.38 -35.73
C VAL A 817 -8.96 -19.97 -34.71
N GLU A 818 -9.46 -20.87 -33.86
CA GLU A 818 -8.64 -21.61 -32.90
C GLU A 818 -7.60 -22.46 -33.64
N LEU A 819 -6.33 -22.35 -33.25
CA LEU A 819 -5.21 -23.07 -33.88
C LEU A 819 -4.66 -24.18 -32.98
N GLU A 820 -4.36 -23.86 -31.73
CA GLU A 820 -3.83 -24.82 -30.75
C GLU A 820 -4.24 -24.40 -29.33
N ARG A 821 -4.78 -25.35 -28.57
CA ARG A 821 -5.22 -25.14 -27.18
C ARG A 821 -4.21 -25.73 -26.21
N GLY A 822 -3.67 -24.89 -25.33
CA GLY A 822 -2.83 -25.30 -24.21
C GLY A 822 -3.58 -25.34 -22.89
N GLN A 823 -2.83 -25.54 -21.80
CA GLN A 823 -3.39 -25.61 -20.45
C GLN A 823 -3.88 -24.24 -19.94
N LEU A 824 -3.05 -23.19 -20.05
CA LEU A 824 -3.43 -21.83 -19.61
C LEU A 824 -3.98 -20.96 -20.74
N ILE A 825 -3.43 -21.10 -21.95
CA ILE A 825 -3.75 -20.25 -23.09
C ILE A 825 -4.04 -21.06 -24.35
N THR A 826 -4.94 -20.53 -25.17
CA THR A 826 -5.29 -21.00 -26.50
C THR A 826 -4.82 -19.98 -27.53
N VAL A 827 -4.21 -20.47 -28.60
CA VAL A 827 -3.71 -19.65 -29.70
C VAL A 827 -4.77 -19.58 -30.78
N TYR A 828 -5.17 -18.37 -31.12
CA TYR A 828 -6.10 -18.07 -32.19
C TYR A 828 -5.35 -17.41 -33.36
N LYS A 829 -5.59 -17.86 -34.58
CA LYS A 829 -5.02 -17.31 -35.80
C LYS A 829 -6.06 -16.49 -36.55
N ARG A 830 -5.67 -15.33 -37.07
CA ARG A 830 -6.54 -14.50 -37.91
C ARG A 830 -6.97 -15.23 -39.19
N ILE A 831 -8.24 -15.08 -39.58
CA ILE A 831 -8.86 -15.65 -40.79
C ILE A 831 -8.42 -14.93 -42.05
#